data_AF-A0A946YXN1-F1
#
_entry.id   AF-A0A946YXN1-F1
#
_cell.length_a   1.000
_cell.length_b   1.000
_cell.length_c   1.000
_cell.angle_alpha   90.00
_cell.angle_beta   90.00
_cell.angle_gamma   90.00
#
_symmetry.space_group_name_H-M   'P 1'
#
loop_
_entity.id
_entity.type
_entity.pdbx_description
1 polymer ?
#
loop_
_entity_poly.entity_id
_entity_poly.type
_entity_poly.pdbx_seq_one_letter_code
_entity_poly.pdbx_strand_id
1 'polypeptide(L)'
;MSTTQRRFGYILGITVLALAASVVSPAASVAADDIDEILVEVDLDGGNPTPDIVGGTEATPGEYPFAVDIELAIYASYSRWSPIFDRFETYSINVFRKCAGSLFDDEWVLTAAHCFNSVEIDDSSYPYGTFRGSVHVDDLELHVGRHDLTTGAGETFSASAVFVHPDYTDETSAPYDIALVRLDGSSAYSPVELATTANAGLYSGGTTATAIGWGHTSQGGSSSDVLMEVAIPTLSDATCSFIHGSDFIPSIELCAGDIYNGGEDTCQGDSGGPILVPGGSGWLQAGVTSWGIGCATIVPGVYTEVAAFRDWIDETMSITPFVAAEPVAAEFDPTGSHLVYWVDNESGERAPYSIPIGGGTPVALGTPTQAYQDGVAFTSDGSTLVYGVVDAYTGTGMDIFTVPVAGPDSSRVTLVEDLPWGDDRYDWMLSPNDSEIFYRTDFEGDMQWHLYRVSLADGTRSPVSGAMIAYGDVTGFDITADGRYAVWSGDPSVNEQHELTVTDIETGDVWALASFPGGDVDEYLLTPDGTRVVFTATIGGVAQGMFSIPVTGRPGDETRIAEGEPLSEIARYGTWAITADSQRVVYARDDSAGDNLYSVPIDGSQADEVELTMGLGWIADWELTSDGAYLVVDSDIDGDDGLFTIPVEGPASAMQDLNTTGYWHFDYKVSPRGDLVAFVPGNTGDLVVVPISGPASAGEIVADAYPSEFQWSKDGSTLLFDEWNGTYAVDVDGNRTPIEITPYMQIDGSVRWTDSVV
;
A
#
# COMPACT_ATOMS: atom_id res chain seq x y z
N MET A 1 -22.09 31.09 62.52
CA MET A 1 -21.93 31.75 61.21
C MET A 1 -21.63 30.63 60.23
N SER A 2 -22.63 30.08 59.53
CA SER A 2 -23.35 30.66 58.37
C SER A 2 -22.48 30.58 57.11
N THR A 3 -22.92 30.06 55.97
CA THR A 3 -24.29 29.65 55.52
C THR A 3 -24.08 28.80 54.24
N THR A 4 -24.67 27.59 54.10
CA THR A 4 -25.99 27.32 53.46
C THR A 4 -25.92 27.50 51.94
N GLN A 5 -26.36 26.61 51.02
CA GLN A 5 -27.02 25.28 50.99
C GLN A 5 -26.85 24.77 49.51
N ARG A 6 -27.03 23.51 49.09
CA ARG A 6 -28.17 22.58 49.28
C ARG A 6 -27.74 21.14 48.94
N ARG A 7 -28.54 20.15 49.36
CA ARG A 7 -28.27 18.69 49.33
C ARG A 7 -29.36 17.92 48.54
N PHE A 8 -29.13 16.61 48.41
CA PHE A 8 -30.06 15.49 48.11
C PHE A 8 -30.38 15.29 46.61
N GLY A 9 -30.21 14.10 45.99
CA GLY A 9 -29.69 12.81 46.45
C GLY A 9 -30.77 11.77 46.82
N TYR A 10 -30.70 10.55 46.26
CA TYR A 10 -31.40 9.33 46.72
C TYR A 10 -30.81 8.05 46.09
N ILE A 11 -30.17 7.19 46.89
CA ILE A 11 -30.16 5.72 46.68
C ILE A 11 -30.37 5.07 48.06
N LEU A 12 -31.44 4.27 48.18
CA LEU A 12 -31.62 3.20 49.16
C LEU A 12 -31.69 1.90 48.35
N GLY A 13 -31.10 0.76 48.75
CA GLY A 13 -30.23 0.49 49.90
C GLY A 13 -30.11 -1.02 50.17
N ILE A 14 -29.62 -1.38 51.37
CA ILE A 14 -29.72 -2.70 52.04
C ILE A 14 -28.66 -3.78 51.66
N THR A 15 -27.46 -3.61 52.23
CA THR A 15 -26.65 -4.57 53.03
C THR A 15 -27.08 -6.05 53.23
N VAL A 16 -26.10 -6.99 53.27
CA VAL A 16 -25.63 -7.77 54.48
C VAL A 16 -24.83 -9.08 54.17
N LEU A 17 -23.73 -9.37 54.93
CA LEU A 17 -22.97 -10.65 55.17
C LEU A 17 -22.38 -11.42 53.94
N ALA A 18 -21.11 -11.82 53.78
CA ALA A 18 -19.89 -12.01 54.60
C ALA A 18 -19.60 -13.42 55.22
N LEU A 19 -18.35 -13.89 55.03
CA LEU A 19 -17.53 -14.89 55.77
C LEU A 19 -17.59 -16.41 55.44
N ALA A 20 -16.52 -16.92 54.79
CA ALA A 20 -15.56 -17.98 55.22
C ALA A 20 -14.58 -18.28 54.05
N ALA A 21 -13.24 -18.16 54.10
CA ALA A 21 -12.22 -18.84 54.92
C ALA A 21 -12.21 -20.39 54.74
N SER A 22 -11.10 -21.09 54.45
CA SER A 22 -9.69 -20.70 54.22
C SER A 22 -8.81 -21.92 53.79
N VAL A 23 -7.54 -21.67 53.42
CA VAL A 23 -6.36 -22.59 53.34
C VAL A 23 -6.20 -23.50 52.09
N VAL A 24 -5.18 -23.23 51.26
CA VAL A 24 -3.91 -24.01 51.06
C VAL A 24 -3.05 -23.30 49.99
N SER A 25 -1.72 -23.39 50.10
CA SER A 25 -0.73 -22.95 49.10
C SER A 25 0.37 -24.02 48.99
N PRO A 26 1.27 -24.00 47.99
CA PRO A 26 1.15 -23.59 46.59
C PRO A 26 1.61 -24.72 45.62
N ALA A 27 1.83 -24.36 44.34
CA ALA A 27 2.57 -25.09 43.29
C ALA A 27 1.85 -26.24 42.54
N ALA A 28 1.41 -25.93 41.33
CA ALA A 28 1.73 -26.70 40.12
C ALA A 28 1.64 -25.76 38.91
N SER A 29 2.63 -25.81 38.02
CA SER A 29 2.57 -25.22 36.68
C SER A 29 1.50 -25.94 35.85
N VAL A 30 0.68 -25.19 35.13
CA VAL A 30 -0.15 -25.71 34.03
C VAL A 30 0.22 -24.93 32.77
N ALA A 31 0.36 -25.64 31.65
CA ALA A 31 0.78 -25.06 30.38
C ALA A 31 -0.33 -24.22 29.75
N ALA A 32 0.05 -23.43 28.74
CA ALA A 32 -0.91 -22.91 27.77
C ALA A 32 -1.53 -24.07 26.98
N ASP A 33 -2.86 -24.06 26.89
CA ASP A 33 -3.71 -24.51 25.78
C ASP A 33 -5.17 -24.15 26.20
N ASP A 34 -6.10 -24.15 25.25
CA ASP A 34 -7.52 -23.77 25.37
C ASP A 34 -7.79 -22.25 25.53
N ILE A 35 -7.75 -21.52 24.40
CA ILE A 35 -8.65 -20.40 24.14
C ILE A 35 -9.86 -20.94 23.36
N ASP A 36 -11.02 -21.02 24.01
CA ASP A 36 -12.28 -21.39 23.35
C ASP A 36 -12.67 -20.32 22.31
N GLU A 37 -12.93 -20.74 21.06
CA GLU A 37 -13.61 -19.90 20.06
C GLU A 37 -15.00 -19.53 20.59
N ILE A 38 -15.26 -18.24 20.81
CA ILE A 38 -16.61 -17.75 21.12
C ILE A 38 -17.32 -17.46 19.80
N LEU A 39 -17.89 -18.51 19.20
CA LEU A 39 -18.90 -18.37 18.15
C LEU A 39 -20.15 -17.71 18.76
N VAL A 40 -20.51 -16.52 18.28
CA VAL A 40 -21.75 -15.84 18.65
C VAL A 40 -22.70 -15.85 17.46
N GLU A 41 -23.43 -16.95 17.30
CA GLU A 41 -24.72 -16.90 16.60
C GLU A 41 -25.71 -16.16 17.52
N VAL A 42 -26.24 -15.02 17.06
CA VAL A 42 -27.37 -14.35 17.73
C VAL A 42 -28.68 -14.97 17.23
N ASP A 43 -28.92 -16.23 17.57
CA ASP A 43 -30.24 -16.85 17.42
C ASP A 43 -31.15 -16.45 18.58
N LEU A 44 -32.37 -15.98 18.26
CA LEU A 44 -33.40 -15.56 19.20
C LEU A 44 -34.71 -16.37 19.03
N ASP A 45 -34.60 -17.69 19.06
CA ASP A 45 -35.53 -18.64 19.70
C ASP A 45 -37.03 -18.52 19.30
N GLY A 46 -37.37 -19.03 18.10
CA GLY A 46 -38.48 -19.97 17.90
C GLY A 46 -39.96 -19.47 17.91
N GLY A 47 -40.55 -19.30 16.71
CA GLY A 47 -42.01 -19.20 16.54
C GLY A 47 -42.53 -19.18 15.08
N ASN A 48 -43.45 -20.10 14.76
CA ASN A 48 -44.14 -20.33 13.46
C ASN A 48 -44.66 -19.03 12.72
N PRO A 49 -44.77 -19.00 11.37
CA PRO A 49 -44.23 -17.89 10.54
C PRO A 49 -45.21 -16.81 10.02
N THR A 50 -44.62 -15.84 9.29
CA THR A 50 -45.16 -14.77 8.40
C THR A 50 -45.64 -13.45 9.04
N PRO A 51 -45.45 -12.29 8.36
CA PRO A 51 -44.85 -12.10 7.04
C PRO A 51 -43.31 -12.14 7.07
N ASP A 52 -42.71 -12.11 5.89
CA ASP A 52 -41.27 -11.90 5.73
C ASP A 52 -41.00 -10.44 5.33
N ILE A 53 -40.15 -10.08 4.34
CA ILE A 53 -39.89 -8.66 3.89
C ILE A 53 -41.13 -7.82 4.11
N VAL A 54 -41.01 -6.76 4.90
CA VAL A 54 -42.15 -6.25 5.68
C VAL A 54 -43.37 -6.01 4.79
N GLY A 55 -44.44 -6.78 5.02
CA GLY A 55 -45.69 -6.72 4.24
C GLY A 55 -45.81 -7.62 3.00
N GLY A 56 -44.73 -8.29 2.62
CA GLY A 56 -44.58 -9.14 1.42
C GLY A 56 -45.02 -10.60 1.56
N THR A 57 -44.71 -11.39 0.51
CA THR A 57 -45.05 -12.81 0.36
C THR A 57 -43.92 -13.61 -0.29
N GLU A 58 -43.86 -14.93 -0.04
CA GLU A 58 -42.80 -15.81 -0.58
C GLU A 58 -42.80 -15.77 -2.10
N ALA A 59 -41.65 -15.45 -2.69
CA ALA A 59 -41.47 -15.45 -4.14
C ALA A 59 -41.70 -16.86 -4.70
N THR A 60 -42.12 -17.00 -5.96
CA THR A 60 -42.17 -18.35 -6.55
C THR A 60 -40.72 -18.85 -6.76
N PRO A 61 -40.33 -20.05 -6.31
CA PRO A 61 -38.98 -20.55 -6.51
C PRO A 61 -38.55 -20.53 -7.99
N GLY A 62 -37.49 -19.78 -8.28
CA GLY A 62 -36.95 -19.57 -9.64
C GLY A 62 -37.62 -18.45 -10.45
N GLU A 63 -38.49 -17.63 -9.86
CA GLU A 63 -39.09 -16.43 -10.50
C GLU A 63 -38.07 -15.29 -10.68
N TYR A 64 -37.11 -15.20 -9.76
CA TYR A 64 -36.04 -14.21 -9.73
C TYR A 64 -34.66 -14.90 -9.84
N PRO A 65 -34.30 -15.47 -11.01
CA PRO A 65 -33.06 -16.22 -11.20
C PRO A 65 -31.80 -15.38 -10.97
N PHE A 66 -31.92 -14.06 -11.09
CA PHE A 66 -30.85 -13.08 -10.91
C PHE A 66 -30.70 -12.57 -9.48
N ALA A 67 -31.52 -13.01 -8.52
CA ALA A 67 -31.37 -12.58 -7.13
C ALA A 67 -30.04 -13.08 -6.55
N VAL A 68 -29.32 -12.21 -5.83
CA VAL A 68 -28.04 -12.52 -5.20
C VAL A 68 -28.12 -12.17 -3.72
N ASP A 69 -27.77 -13.12 -2.86
CA ASP A 69 -27.45 -12.88 -1.43
C ASP A 69 -25.93 -12.68 -1.33
N ILE A 70 -25.51 -11.69 -0.53
CA ILE A 70 -24.12 -11.28 -0.34
C ILE A 70 -23.81 -11.39 1.15
N GLU A 71 -23.07 -12.41 1.53
CA GLU A 71 -22.58 -12.59 2.90
C GLU A 71 -21.18 -11.99 3.03
N LEU A 72 -21.01 -11.14 4.05
CA LEU A 72 -19.75 -10.48 4.39
C LEU A 72 -19.30 -10.94 5.77
N ALA A 73 -18.15 -11.60 5.86
CA ALA A 73 -17.48 -11.83 7.14
C ALA A 73 -16.61 -10.61 7.49
N ILE A 74 -16.89 -9.95 8.63
CA ILE A 74 -16.15 -8.75 9.04
C ILE A 74 -15.30 -9.09 10.27
N TYR A 75 -13.99 -9.05 10.10
CA TYR A 75 -13.03 -9.33 11.17
C TYR A 75 -12.75 -8.03 11.95
N ALA A 76 -13.39 -7.85 13.10
CA ALA A 76 -13.15 -6.70 13.97
C ALA A 76 -12.26 -7.12 15.16
N SER A 77 -11.22 -6.33 15.44
CA SER A 77 -10.29 -6.62 16.54
C SER A 77 -10.17 -5.45 17.52
N TYR A 78 -9.88 -5.78 18.78
CA TYR A 78 -9.70 -4.84 19.87
C TYR A 78 -8.55 -5.27 20.77
N SER A 79 -7.47 -4.50 20.80
CA SER A 79 -6.29 -4.73 21.63
C SER A 79 -6.34 -3.90 22.91
N ARG A 80 -6.18 -4.55 24.07
CA ARG A 80 -6.15 -3.86 25.38
C ARG A 80 -4.94 -4.26 26.21
N TRP A 81 -4.32 -3.28 26.86
CA TRP A 81 -3.29 -3.52 27.87
C TRP A 81 -3.80 -4.34 29.06
N SER A 82 -3.15 -5.47 29.34
CA SER A 82 -3.44 -6.36 30.46
C SER A 82 -2.45 -6.13 31.62
N PRO A 83 -2.81 -5.33 32.65
CA PRO A 83 -1.91 -5.00 33.77
C PRO A 83 -1.63 -6.20 34.70
N ILE A 84 -2.14 -7.39 34.38
CA ILE A 84 -1.85 -8.66 35.07
C ILE A 84 -0.69 -9.40 34.38
N PHE A 85 -0.54 -9.23 33.07
CA PHE A 85 0.42 -9.96 32.24
C PHE A 85 1.46 -9.08 31.55
N ASP A 86 1.38 -7.75 31.72
CA ASP A 86 2.34 -6.76 31.21
C ASP A 86 2.52 -6.85 29.68
N ARG A 87 1.40 -7.10 28.98
CA ARG A 87 1.30 -7.20 27.52
C ARG A 87 -0.09 -6.76 27.05
N PHE A 88 -0.23 -6.51 25.76
CA PHE A 88 -1.55 -6.40 25.13
C PHE A 88 -2.22 -7.79 25.00
N GLU A 89 -3.53 -7.82 25.22
CA GLU A 89 -4.43 -8.92 24.89
C GLU A 89 -5.35 -8.44 23.77
N THR A 90 -5.28 -9.11 22.61
CA THR A 90 -6.12 -8.83 21.45
C THR A 90 -7.33 -9.76 21.47
N TYR A 91 -8.52 -9.18 21.32
CA TYR A 91 -9.78 -9.89 21.16
C TYR A 91 -10.30 -9.66 19.74
N SER A 92 -10.64 -10.74 19.05
CA SER A 92 -11.24 -10.69 17.72
C SER A 92 -12.70 -11.13 17.79
N ILE A 93 -13.55 -10.51 16.99
CA ILE A 93 -14.95 -10.92 16.76
C ILE A 93 -15.21 -11.00 15.26
N ASN A 94 -15.95 -12.01 14.85
CA ASN A 94 -16.49 -12.12 13.49
C ASN A 94 -17.89 -11.51 13.51
N VAL A 95 -18.13 -10.52 12.65
CA VAL A 95 -19.43 -9.85 12.51
C VAL A 95 -19.93 -10.11 11.10
N PHE A 96 -21.07 -10.79 10.97
CA PHE A 96 -21.64 -11.05 9.66
C PHE A 96 -22.55 -9.89 9.25
N ARG A 97 -22.25 -9.25 8.12
CA ARG A 97 -23.17 -8.35 7.44
C ARG A 97 -23.82 -9.08 6.27
N LYS A 98 -25.12 -8.89 6.10
CA LYS A 98 -25.89 -9.40 4.96
C LYS A 98 -26.34 -8.25 4.08
N CYS A 99 -26.12 -8.39 2.79
CA CYS A 99 -26.68 -7.54 1.76
C CYS A 99 -27.31 -8.42 0.66
N ALA A 100 -28.07 -7.78 -0.22
CA ALA A 100 -28.61 -8.36 -1.43
C ALA A 100 -27.99 -7.69 -2.66
N GLY A 101 -28.20 -8.31 -3.81
CA GLY A 101 -27.76 -7.82 -5.10
C GLY A 101 -28.54 -8.45 -6.24
N SER A 102 -28.09 -8.15 -7.45
CA SER A 102 -28.79 -8.51 -8.69
C SER A 102 -27.80 -8.80 -9.83
N LEU A 103 -27.81 -10.03 -10.33
CA LEU A 103 -27.05 -10.43 -11.51
C LEU A 103 -27.64 -9.71 -12.75
N PHE A 104 -26.87 -8.87 -13.42
CA PHE A 104 -27.33 -8.07 -14.58
C PHE A 104 -26.52 -8.31 -15.86
N ASP A 105 -25.33 -8.91 -15.73
CA ASP A 105 -24.62 -9.63 -16.80
C ASP A 105 -24.11 -10.97 -16.21
N ASP A 106 -23.53 -11.88 -17.01
CA ASP A 106 -23.24 -13.24 -16.52
C ASP A 106 -22.11 -13.31 -15.47
N GLU A 107 -21.19 -12.35 -15.48
CA GLU A 107 -20.12 -12.18 -14.49
C GLU A 107 -20.37 -11.02 -13.50
N TRP A 108 -21.48 -10.28 -13.60
CA TRP A 108 -21.64 -8.98 -12.94
C TRP A 108 -22.92 -8.84 -12.09
N VAL A 109 -22.72 -8.43 -10.84
CA VAL A 109 -23.76 -8.17 -9.84
C VAL A 109 -23.81 -6.69 -9.51
N LEU A 110 -25.03 -6.13 -9.46
CA LEU A 110 -25.31 -4.76 -9.04
C LEU A 110 -25.87 -4.77 -7.61
N THR A 111 -25.33 -3.91 -6.74
CA THR A 111 -25.67 -3.77 -5.31
C THR A 111 -25.40 -2.34 -4.81
N ALA A 112 -25.49 -2.09 -3.50
CA ALA A 112 -25.26 -0.78 -2.86
C ALA A 112 -23.80 -0.63 -2.39
N ALA A 113 -23.29 0.61 -2.38
CA ALA A 113 -21.94 0.93 -1.90
C ALA A 113 -21.81 0.75 -0.39
N HIS A 114 -22.84 1.13 0.37
CA HIS A 114 -22.83 1.03 1.83
C HIS A 114 -22.67 -0.40 2.35
N CYS A 115 -22.86 -1.43 1.52
CA CYS A 115 -22.58 -2.83 1.89
C CYS A 115 -21.11 -3.09 2.23
N PHE A 116 -20.18 -2.30 1.68
CA PHE A 116 -18.73 -2.49 1.79
C PHE A 116 -18.05 -1.46 2.72
N ASN A 117 -18.84 -0.68 3.48
CA ASN A 117 -18.30 0.35 4.36
C ASN A 117 -17.67 -0.20 5.65
N SER A 118 -16.82 0.62 6.28
CA SER A 118 -16.22 0.28 7.57
C SER A 118 -17.31 0.16 8.66
N VAL A 119 -17.23 -0.85 9.52
CA VAL A 119 -18.26 -1.08 10.54
C VAL A 119 -17.80 -0.57 11.89
N GLU A 120 -18.38 0.55 12.31
CA GLU A 120 -18.23 1.07 13.67
C GLU A 120 -19.34 0.53 14.58
N ILE A 121 -18.99 -0.36 15.52
CA ILE A 121 -19.94 -0.96 16.46
C ILE A 121 -19.90 -0.21 17.80
N ASP A 122 -20.86 0.70 17.99
CA ASP A 122 -21.17 1.32 19.29
C ASP A 122 -22.36 0.58 19.96
N ASP A 123 -22.12 -0.63 20.47
CA ASP A 123 -23.12 -1.31 21.30
C ASP A 123 -22.95 -0.97 22.78
N SER A 124 -23.84 -0.09 23.27
CA SER A 124 -23.98 0.27 24.68
C SER A 124 -24.26 -0.91 25.64
N SER A 125 -24.56 -2.10 25.13
CA SER A 125 -24.67 -3.35 25.89
C SER A 125 -23.31 -3.94 26.28
N TYR A 126 -22.25 -3.65 25.51
CA TYR A 126 -20.89 -4.13 25.76
C TYR A 126 -20.05 -3.09 26.51
N PRO A 127 -19.54 -3.39 27.72
CA PRO A 127 -18.85 -2.41 28.57
C PRO A 127 -17.38 -2.16 28.17
N TYR A 128 -17.01 -2.37 26.89
CA TYR A 128 -15.61 -2.50 26.45
C TYR A 128 -15.14 -1.55 25.35
N GLY A 129 -16.05 -0.82 24.68
CA GLY A 129 -15.70 0.25 23.74
C GLY A 129 -16.15 -0.01 22.30
N THR A 130 -15.81 0.93 21.42
CA THR A 130 -16.14 0.91 19.99
C THR A 130 -15.24 -0.06 19.23
N PHE A 131 -15.82 -0.94 18.42
CA PHE A 131 -15.06 -1.79 17.50
C PHE A 131 -15.06 -1.17 16.10
N ARG A 132 -13.96 -1.36 15.37
CA ARG A 132 -13.84 -1.05 13.94
C ARG A 132 -13.39 -2.30 13.19
N GLY A 133 -13.99 -2.55 12.03
CA GLY A 133 -13.64 -3.66 11.15
C GLY A 133 -13.82 -3.25 9.69
N SER A 134 -12.94 -3.76 8.84
CA SER A 134 -12.96 -3.57 7.38
C SER A 134 -13.52 -4.82 6.70
N VAL A 135 -14.08 -4.65 5.51
CA VAL A 135 -14.53 -5.74 4.63
C VAL A 135 -13.38 -6.12 3.70
N HIS A 136 -13.08 -7.42 3.54
CA HIS A 136 -12.17 -7.88 2.49
C HIS A 136 -12.90 -8.54 1.32
N VAL A 137 -12.26 -8.57 0.15
CA VAL A 137 -12.81 -9.20 -1.06
C VAL A 137 -12.84 -10.73 -0.89
N ASP A 138 -11.85 -11.31 -0.23
CA ASP A 138 -11.80 -12.73 0.13
C ASP A 138 -12.86 -13.14 1.18
N ASP A 139 -13.43 -12.17 1.91
CA ASP A 139 -14.48 -12.38 2.92
C ASP A 139 -15.91 -12.31 2.33
N LEU A 140 -16.04 -12.19 1.00
CA LEU A 140 -17.31 -12.13 0.26
C LEU A 140 -17.71 -13.49 -0.32
N GLU A 141 -18.85 -14.01 0.11
CA GLU A 141 -19.53 -15.13 -0.54
C GLU A 141 -20.81 -14.62 -1.24
N LEU A 142 -20.93 -14.86 -2.55
CA LEU A 142 -22.07 -14.44 -3.37
C LEU A 142 -22.92 -15.65 -3.79
N HIS A 143 -24.20 -15.58 -3.47
CA HIS A 143 -25.18 -16.65 -3.67
C HIS A 143 -26.17 -16.31 -4.77
N VAL A 144 -25.86 -16.73 -6.00
CA VAL A 144 -26.65 -16.41 -7.20
C VAL A 144 -27.78 -17.43 -7.40
N GLY A 145 -29.00 -16.94 -7.61
CA GLY A 145 -30.15 -17.76 -8.00
C GLY A 145 -30.66 -18.73 -6.92
N ARG A 146 -30.30 -18.49 -5.65
CA ARG A 146 -30.89 -19.21 -4.52
C ARG A 146 -32.35 -18.81 -4.30
N HIS A 147 -33.10 -19.67 -3.64
CA HIS A 147 -34.43 -19.36 -3.09
C HIS A 147 -34.39 -19.48 -1.57
N ASP A 148 -33.99 -20.66 -1.09
CA ASP A 148 -33.80 -20.98 0.32
C ASP A 148 -32.28 -21.02 0.61
N LEU A 149 -31.79 -20.06 1.40
CA LEU A 149 -30.37 -19.90 1.73
C LEU A 149 -29.84 -21.05 2.60
N THR A 150 -30.70 -21.79 3.30
CA THR A 150 -30.31 -22.99 4.06
C THR A 150 -30.01 -24.19 3.16
N THR A 151 -30.21 -24.05 1.84
CA THR A 151 -29.97 -25.09 0.85
C THR A 151 -28.80 -24.75 -0.08
N GLY A 152 -27.98 -25.75 -0.40
CA GLY A 152 -26.96 -25.65 -1.46
C GLY A 152 -27.55 -25.70 -2.89
N ALA A 153 -28.68 -25.01 -3.10
CA ALA A 153 -29.17 -24.67 -4.44
C ALA A 153 -28.45 -23.40 -4.95
N GLY A 154 -28.77 -22.94 -6.16
CA GLY A 154 -28.09 -21.78 -6.75
C GLY A 154 -26.66 -22.10 -7.19
N GLU A 155 -25.89 -21.04 -7.41
CA GLU A 155 -24.44 -21.04 -7.58
C GLU A 155 -23.80 -20.21 -6.45
N THR A 156 -22.58 -20.57 -6.04
CA THR A 156 -21.77 -19.82 -5.08
C THR A 156 -20.52 -19.35 -5.80
N PHE A 157 -20.18 -18.08 -5.62
CA PHE A 157 -19.01 -17.42 -6.19
C PHE A 157 -18.28 -16.62 -5.11
N SER A 158 -16.98 -16.44 -5.28
CA SER A 158 -16.24 -15.38 -4.59
C SER A 158 -16.32 -14.09 -5.41
N ALA A 159 -16.08 -12.94 -4.77
CA ALA A 159 -15.87 -11.70 -5.50
C ALA A 159 -14.49 -11.72 -6.19
N SER A 160 -14.44 -11.40 -7.48
CA SER A 160 -13.18 -11.13 -8.22
C SER A 160 -12.87 -9.65 -8.37
N ALA A 161 -13.79 -8.76 -7.96
CA ALA A 161 -13.57 -7.33 -7.73
C ALA A 161 -14.84 -6.70 -7.13
N VAL A 162 -14.68 -5.59 -6.40
CA VAL A 162 -15.77 -4.71 -5.98
C VAL A 162 -15.46 -3.29 -6.45
N PHE A 163 -16.42 -2.65 -7.12
CA PHE A 163 -16.32 -1.29 -7.63
C PHE A 163 -17.40 -0.43 -6.97
N VAL A 164 -17.01 0.35 -5.96
CA VAL A 164 -17.86 1.38 -5.34
C VAL A 164 -17.82 2.65 -6.21
N HIS A 165 -18.94 3.36 -6.32
CA HIS A 165 -18.99 4.63 -7.05
C HIS A 165 -18.07 5.69 -6.39
N PRO A 166 -17.20 6.39 -7.13
CA PRO A 166 -16.17 7.26 -6.54
C PRO A 166 -16.71 8.46 -5.75
N ASP A 167 -17.89 8.98 -6.12
CA ASP A 167 -18.54 10.07 -5.36
C ASP A 167 -19.31 9.59 -4.09
N TYR A 168 -19.30 8.30 -3.76
CA TYR A 168 -19.93 7.79 -2.53
C TYR A 168 -19.12 8.16 -1.28
N THR A 169 -19.81 8.49 -0.19
CA THR A 169 -19.20 8.86 1.11
C THR A 169 -19.78 8.01 2.24
N ASP A 170 -19.05 7.80 3.34
CA ASP A 170 -19.52 6.96 4.46
C ASP A 170 -20.53 7.67 5.39
N GLU A 171 -21.60 8.24 4.82
CA GLU A 171 -22.70 8.91 5.54
C GLU A 171 -24.02 8.13 5.39
N THR A 172 -24.89 8.18 6.41
CA THR A 172 -26.13 7.36 6.49
C THR A 172 -27.20 7.68 5.42
N SER A 173 -27.04 8.79 4.71
CA SER A 173 -27.85 9.18 3.55
C SER A 173 -26.94 9.69 2.43
N ALA A 174 -25.81 9.02 2.23
CA ALA A 174 -24.83 9.43 1.24
C ALA A 174 -25.38 9.27 -0.18
N PRO A 175 -25.15 10.25 -1.06
CA PRO A 175 -25.48 10.13 -2.47
C PRO A 175 -24.56 9.10 -3.15
N TYR A 176 -24.96 8.66 -4.34
CA TYR A 176 -24.21 7.71 -5.17
C TYR A 176 -23.99 6.33 -4.51
N ASP A 177 -24.93 5.89 -3.67
CA ASP A 177 -24.91 4.57 -3.04
C ASP A 177 -25.19 3.44 -4.06
N ILE A 178 -24.16 3.06 -4.80
CA ILE A 178 -24.18 2.03 -5.85
C ILE A 178 -22.80 1.39 -5.98
N ALA A 179 -22.77 0.08 -6.16
CA ALA A 179 -21.57 -0.69 -6.38
C ALA A 179 -21.80 -1.85 -7.35
N LEU A 180 -20.74 -2.24 -8.08
CA LEU A 180 -20.71 -3.46 -8.88
C LEU A 180 -19.78 -4.48 -8.21
N VAL A 181 -20.21 -5.74 -8.15
CA VAL A 181 -19.34 -6.87 -7.80
C VAL A 181 -19.16 -7.72 -9.05
N ARG A 182 -17.90 -8.03 -9.39
CA ARG A 182 -17.59 -9.02 -10.41
C ARG A 182 -17.40 -10.39 -9.75
N LEU A 183 -17.96 -11.42 -10.33
CA LEU A 183 -17.85 -12.81 -9.86
C LEU A 183 -16.50 -13.42 -10.27
N ASP A 184 -16.02 -14.45 -9.56
CA ASP A 184 -14.87 -15.27 -9.97
C ASP A 184 -15.18 -16.27 -11.11
N GLY A 185 -16.41 -16.24 -11.65
CA GLY A 185 -16.80 -16.95 -12.86
C GLY A 185 -18.13 -16.48 -13.44
N SER A 186 -18.46 -16.98 -14.64
CA SER A 186 -19.74 -16.71 -15.32
C SER A 186 -20.86 -17.61 -14.79
N SER A 187 -21.98 -17.02 -14.39
CA SER A 187 -23.17 -17.69 -13.87
C SER A 187 -24.05 -18.28 -14.98
N ALA A 188 -24.65 -19.45 -14.72
CA ALA A 188 -25.63 -20.06 -15.62
C ALA A 188 -27.05 -19.49 -15.45
N TYR A 189 -27.28 -18.62 -14.46
CA TYR A 189 -28.57 -17.97 -14.24
C TYR A 189 -28.81 -16.82 -15.22
N SER A 190 -30.09 -16.50 -15.47
CA SER A 190 -30.46 -15.45 -16.42
C SER A 190 -30.43 -14.07 -15.75
N PRO A 191 -29.62 -13.11 -16.23
CA PRO A 191 -29.53 -11.78 -15.64
C PRO A 191 -30.80 -10.93 -15.81
N VAL A 192 -30.94 -9.87 -15.00
CA VAL A 192 -32.00 -8.86 -15.12
C VAL A 192 -31.62 -7.74 -16.10
N GLU A 193 -32.62 -7.20 -16.81
CA GLU A 193 -32.44 -6.02 -17.67
C GLU A 193 -32.39 -4.75 -16.79
N LEU A 194 -31.35 -3.91 -16.94
CA LEU A 194 -31.24 -2.64 -16.21
C LEU A 194 -32.04 -1.51 -16.88
N ALA A 195 -32.68 -0.66 -16.08
CA ALA A 195 -33.43 0.48 -16.59
C ALA A 195 -32.51 1.53 -17.24
N THR A 196 -33.02 2.17 -18.29
CA THR A 196 -32.43 3.37 -18.90
C THR A 196 -33.36 4.56 -18.77
N THR A 197 -32.90 5.77 -19.07
CA THR A 197 -33.74 6.98 -19.07
C THR A 197 -34.95 6.90 -20.02
N ALA A 198 -34.93 6.00 -21.01
CA ALA A 198 -36.09 5.72 -21.87
C ALA A 198 -37.23 4.99 -21.13
N ASN A 199 -36.93 4.35 -19.99
CA ASN A 199 -37.84 3.56 -19.17
C ASN A 199 -38.50 4.37 -18.03
N ALA A 200 -38.15 5.64 -17.82
CA ALA A 200 -38.61 6.47 -16.69
C ALA A 200 -40.14 6.51 -16.48
N GLY A 201 -40.93 6.33 -17.54
CA GLY A 201 -42.40 6.23 -17.44
C GLY A 201 -42.92 4.94 -16.79
N LEU A 202 -42.07 3.95 -16.50
CA LEU A 202 -42.43 2.66 -15.88
C LEU A 202 -42.33 2.70 -14.34
N TYR A 203 -41.42 3.52 -13.80
CA TYR A 203 -41.21 3.72 -12.37
C TYR A 203 -41.61 5.13 -11.88
N SER A 204 -42.21 5.96 -12.73
CA SER A 204 -42.75 7.28 -12.35
C SER A 204 -43.81 7.18 -11.25
N GLY A 205 -43.82 8.16 -10.33
CA GLY A 205 -44.70 8.18 -9.15
C GLY A 205 -46.18 7.82 -9.41
N GLY A 206 -46.68 6.88 -8.60
CA GLY A 206 -48.01 6.27 -8.73
C GLY A 206 -48.03 5.00 -9.58
N THR A 207 -46.87 4.48 -9.98
CA THR A 207 -46.71 3.10 -10.50
C THR A 207 -46.48 2.13 -9.34
N THR A 208 -46.44 0.83 -9.64
CA THR A 208 -46.13 -0.22 -8.66
C THR A 208 -44.84 -0.88 -9.09
N ALA A 209 -43.89 -0.96 -8.18
CA ALA A 209 -42.65 -1.70 -8.32
C ALA A 209 -42.66 -2.91 -7.35
N THR A 210 -41.78 -3.86 -7.58
CA THR A 210 -41.58 -5.03 -6.72
C THR A 210 -40.16 -5.01 -6.16
N ALA A 211 -40.00 -5.00 -4.85
CA ALA A 211 -38.70 -5.23 -4.21
C ALA A 211 -38.58 -6.70 -3.79
N ILE A 212 -37.36 -7.25 -3.83
CA ILE A 212 -37.06 -8.64 -3.46
C ILE A 212 -35.79 -8.74 -2.62
N GLY A 213 -35.68 -9.81 -1.81
CA GLY A 213 -34.53 -10.05 -0.94
C GLY A 213 -34.82 -11.05 0.19
N TRP A 214 -33.88 -11.15 1.13
CA TRP A 214 -33.89 -12.04 2.30
C TRP A 214 -33.84 -11.27 3.64
N GLY A 215 -34.02 -9.95 3.58
CA GLY A 215 -33.88 -9.06 4.71
C GLY A 215 -34.97 -9.19 5.78
N HIS A 216 -34.93 -8.25 6.71
CA HIS A 216 -35.69 -8.30 7.93
C HIS A 216 -37.19 -8.21 7.70
N THR A 217 -37.88 -9.15 8.32
CA THR A 217 -39.31 -9.40 8.13
C THR A 217 -40.22 -8.44 8.90
N SER A 218 -39.61 -7.71 9.83
CA SER A 218 -40.18 -6.62 10.61
C SER A 218 -39.03 -5.77 11.14
N GLN A 219 -39.28 -4.50 11.47
CA GLN A 219 -38.24 -3.62 12.00
C GLN A 219 -37.58 -4.22 13.25
N GLY A 220 -36.28 -4.55 13.16
CA GLY A 220 -35.54 -5.22 14.23
C GLY A 220 -35.94 -6.68 14.49
N GLY A 221 -36.59 -7.35 13.52
CA GLY A 221 -36.84 -8.79 13.53
C GLY A 221 -35.62 -9.61 13.10
N SER A 222 -35.87 -10.79 12.52
CA SER A 222 -34.86 -11.63 11.85
C SER A 222 -34.96 -11.49 10.34
N SER A 223 -33.87 -11.81 9.62
CA SER A 223 -33.87 -12.11 8.17
C SER A 223 -34.75 -13.32 7.85
N SER A 224 -35.15 -13.48 6.58
CA SER A 224 -35.81 -14.69 6.10
C SER A 224 -34.81 -15.65 5.46
N ASP A 225 -34.99 -16.95 5.70
CA ASP A 225 -34.23 -18.01 5.02
C ASP A 225 -34.62 -18.13 3.54
N VAL A 226 -35.81 -17.66 3.17
CA VAL A 226 -36.40 -17.80 1.83
C VAL A 226 -36.55 -16.45 1.12
N LEU A 227 -36.48 -16.46 -0.22
CA LEU A 227 -36.58 -15.25 -1.04
C LEU A 227 -38.01 -14.71 -1.03
N MET A 228 -38.11 -13.41 -0.77
CA MET A 228 -39.39 -12.71 -0.59
C MET A 228 -39.61 -11.67 -1.68
N GLU A 229 -40.87 -11.32 -1.91
CA GLU A 229 -41.28 -10.20 -2.75
C GLU A 229 -42.32 -9.31 -2.07
N VAL A 230 -42.25 -8.00 -2.35
CA VAL A 230 -43.24 -7.01 -1.88
C VAL A 230 -43.55 -6.00 -2.97
N ALA A 231 -44.83 -5.67 -3.16
CA ALA A 231 -45.28 -4.70 -4.14
C ALA A 231 -45.45 -3.31 -3.50
N ILE A 232 -44.61 -2.35 -3.91
CA ILE A 232 -44.50 -1.02 -3.29
C ILE A 232 -44.90 0.07 -4.31
N PRO A 233 -45.72 1.08 -3.95
CA PRO A 233 -46.03 2.19 -4.84
C PRO A 233 -44.85 3.17 -4.94
N THR A 234 -44.43 3.50 -6.15
CA THR A 234 -43.44 4.54 -6.40
C THR A 234 -44.04 5.92 -6.15
N LEU A 235 -43.20 6.90 -5.82
CA LEU A 235 -43.61 8.28 -5.57
C LEU A 235 -42.91 9.23 -6.54
N SER A 236 -43.51 10.39 -6.79
CA SER A 236 -42.86 11.42 -7.60
C SER A 236 -41.80 12.13 -6.78
N ASP A 237 -40.70 12.55 -7.40
CA ASP A 237 -39.59 13.27 -6.78
C ASP A 237 -40.03 14.53 -6.03
N ALA A 238 -41.10 15.21 -6.46
CA ALA A 238 -41.71 16.33 -5.72
C ALA A 238 -42.36 15.92 -4.38
N THR A 239 -42.77 14.65 -4.25
CA THR A 239 -43.25 14.03 -3.00
C THR A 239 -42.08 13.56 -2.16
N CYS A 240 -41.08 12.88 -2.75
CA CYS A 240 -39.86 12.46 -2.06
C CYS A 240 -39.13 13.66 -1.45
N SER A 241 -38.86 14.71 -2.23
CA SER A 241 -38.26 15.98 -1.79
C SER A 241 -39.07 16.71 -0.71
N PHE A 242 -40.39 16.51 -0.66
CA PHE A 242 -41.25 17.11 0.37
C PHE A 242 -41.14 16.35 1.71
N ILE A 243 -40.89 15.04 1.68
CA ILE A 243 -40.78 14.18 2.86
C ILE A 243 -39.35 14.21 3.41
N HIS A 244 -38.36 14.02 2.53
CA HIS A 244 -36.93 13.86 2.86
C HIS A 244 -36.12 15.17 2.78
N GLY A 245 -36.68 16.24 2.21
CA GLY A 245 -36.04 17.55 2.22
C GLY A 245 -34.81 17.65 1.32
N SER A 246 -33.66 18.01 1.90
CA SER A 246 -32.37 18.12 1.22
C SER A 246 -31.68 16.78 0.98
N ASP A 247 -32.10 15.76 1.73
CA ASP A 247 -31.36 14.51 1.88
C ASP A 247 -31.73 13.53 0.76
N PHE A 248 -32.79 13.85 0.00
CA PHE A 248 -33.18 13.16 -1.24
C PHE A 248 -32.75 13.97 -2.47
N ILE A 249 -32.16 13.29 -3.47
CA ILE A 249 -31.62 13.87 -4.70
C ILE A 249 -32.40 13.38 -5.94
N PRO A 250 -33.39 14.17 -6.43
CA PRO A 250 -34.26 13.84 -7.57
C PRO A 250 -33.62 13.46 -8.92
N SER A 251 -32.30 13.59 -9.06
CA SER A 251 -31.57 13.29 -10.30
C SER A 251 -30.86 11.94 -10.29
N ILE A 252 -30.72 11.30 -9.11
CA ILE A 252 -29.99 10.03 -8.94
C ILE A 252 -30.73 9.04 -8.00
N GLU A 253 -31.87 9.42 -7.43
CA GLU A 253 -32.66 8.60 -6.51
C GLU A 253 -34.15 8.56 -6.88
N LEU A 254 -34.80 7.45 -6.56
CA LEU A 254 -36.25 7.29 -6.55
C LEU A 254 -36.71 6.86 -5.14
N CYS A 255 -37.95 7.18 -4.76
CA CYS A 255 -38.51 6.71 -3.49
C CYS A 255 -39.84 5.97 -3.67
N ALA A 256 -40.07 4.95 -2.84
CA ALA A 256 -41.25 4.09 -2.89
C ALA A 256 -41.76 3.76 -1.48
N GLY A 257 -43.09 3.70 -1.30
CA GLY A 257 -43.72 3.37 -0.02
C GLY A 257 -45.17 3.86 0.07
N ASP A 258 -46.04 3.13 0.78
CA ASP A 258 -47.40 3.62 1.08
C ASP A 258 -47.36 4.71 2.17
N ILE A 259 -47.24 5.97 1.74
CA ILE A 259 -47.24 7.15 2.61
C ILE A 259 -48.57 7.42 3.35
N TYR A 260 -49.60 6.60 3.15
CA TYR A 260 -50.89 6.70 3.84
C TYR A 260 -51.04 5.67 4.95
N ASN A 261 -50.54 4.44 4.73
CA ASN A 261 -50.73 3.31 5.65
C ASN A 261 -49.42 2.78 6.25
N GLY A 262 -48.29 2.95 5.56
CA GLY A 262 -47.09 2.13 5.76
C GLY A 262 -47.41 0.64 5.58
N GLY A 263 -46.56 -0.22 6.13
CA GLY A 263 -46.79 -1.66 6.18
C GLY A 263 -46.09 -2.49 5.11
N GLU A 264 -45.71 -1.90 3.97
CA GLU A 264 -44.92 -2.54 2.90
C GLU A 264 -43.58 -1.83 2.68
N ASP A 265 -42.44 -2.52 2.84
CA ASP A 265 -41.08 -1.95 2.64
C ASP A 265 -39.95 -3.01 2.62
N THR A 266 -38.81 -2.62 2.07
CA THR A 266 -37.49 -3.26 2.30
C THR A 266 -36.98 -3.00 3.73
N CYS A 267 -36.08 -3.84 4.25
CA CYS A 267 -35.54 -3.67 5.60
C CYS A 267 -34.06 -4.13 5.70
N GLN A 268 -33.52 -4.22 6.93
CA GLN A 268 -32.13 -4.61 7.17
C GLN A 268 -31.81 -5.95 6.48
N GLY A 269 -30.77 -6.00 5.65
CA GLY A 269 -30.42 -7.19 4.84
C GLY A 269 -30.98 -7.18 3.41
N ASP A 270 -31.95 -6.33 3.08
CA ASP A 270 -32.38 -6.07 1.69
C ASP A 270 -31.52 -4.98 1.01
N SER A 271 -30.60 -4.35 1.75
CA SER A 271 -29.59 -3.40 1.27
C SER A 271 -28.91 -3.90 0.00
N GLY A 272 -28.87 -3.08 -1.04
CA GLY A 272 -28.33 -3.46 -2.35
C GLY A 272 -29.26 -4.30 -3.23
N GLY A 273 -30.38 -4.80 -2.69
CA GLY A 273 -31.36 -5.58 -3.45
C GLY A 273 -32.05 -4.78 -4.56
N PRO A 274 -32.58 -5.44 -5.61
CA PRO A 274 -33.19 -4.76 -6.74
C PRO A 274 -34.64 -4.33 -6.46
N ILE A 275 -35.01 -3.12 -6.88
CA ILE A 275 -36.41 -2.73 -7.07
C ILE A 275 -36.78 -2.78 -8.55
N LEU A 276 -37.77 -3.61 -8.87
CA LEU A 276 -38.12 -4.08 -10.20
C LEU A 276 -39.43 -3.46 -10.70
N VAL A 277 -39.51 -3.21 -12.01
CA VAL A 277 -40.76 -2.84 -12.70
C VAL A 277 -41.02 -3.73 -13.92
N PRO A 278 -42.27 -3.86 -14.41
CA PRO A 278 -42.57 -4.65 -15.61
C PRO A 278 -41.90 -4.06 -16.87
N GLY A 279 -40.95 -4.80 -17.43
CA GLY A 279 -40.23 -4.48 -18.66
C GLY A 279 -40.86 -5.08 -19.92
N GLY A 280 -40.14 -4.98 -21.04
CA GLY A 280 -40.60 -5.53 -22.34
C GLY A 280 -40.52 -7.07 -22.41
N SER A 281 -39.55 -7.65 -21.72
CA SER A 281 -39.16 -9.07 -21.78
C SER A 281 -39.51 -9.86 -20.51
N GLY A 282 -39.74 -9.16 -19.39
CA GLY A 282 -39.76 -9.70 -18.04
C GLY A 282 -39.65 -8.57 -17.02
N TRP A 283 -38.76 -8.72 -16.03
CA TRP A 283 -38.43 -7.67 -15.07
C TRP A 283 -37.39 -6.69 -15.62
N LEU A 284 -37.49 -5.44 -15.20
CA LEU A 284 -36.53 -4.38 -15.44
C LEU A 284 -36.15 -3.76 -14.08
N GLN A 285 -34.87 -3.72 -13.74
CA GLN A 285 -34.42 -3.12 -12.47
C GLN A 285 -34.37 -1.60 -12.58
N ALA A 286 -35.22 -0.92 -11.82
CA ALA A 286 -35.31 0.54 -11.78
C ALA A 286 -34.38 1.16 -10.73
N GLY A 287 -34.08 0.43 -9.65
CA GLY A 287 -33.26 0.94 -8.55
C GLY A 287 -32.53 -0.13 -7.74
N VAL A 288 -31.71 0.35 -6.81
CA VAL A 288 -30.95 -0.42 -5.81
C VAL A 288 -31.39 0.05 -4.42
N THR A 289 -31.73 -0.86 -3.50
CA THR A 289 -32.12 -0.53 -2.12
C THR A 289 -30.99 0.17 -1.38
N SER A 290 -31.20 1.43 -0.99
CA SER A 290 -30.17 2.28 -0.40
C SER A 290 -30.47 2.60 1.08
N TRP A 291 -31.31 3.60 1.37
CA TRP A 291 -31.53 4.08 2.73
C TRP A 291 -33.01 4.33 3.06
N GLY A 292 -33.33 4.42 4.37
CA GLY A 292 -34.71 4.64 4.83
C GLY A 292 -34.81 4.96 6.33
N ILE A 293 -35.89 5.63 6.74
CA ILE A 293 -36.12 6.03 8.14
C ILE A 293 -37.01 5.01 8.84
N GLY A 294 -36.39 3.89 9.23
CA GLY A 294 -37.08 2.68 9.68
C GLY A 294 -37.77 1.93 8.53
N CYS A 295 -38.22 0.71 8.79
CA CYS A 295 -38.88 -0.13 7.77
C CYS A 295 -40.41 -0.02 7.87
N ALA A 296 -41.10 0.04 6.73
CA ALA A 296 -42.56 -0.04 6.59
C ALA A 296 -43.32 1.03 7.39
N THR A 297 -42.70 2.20 7.53
CA THR A 297 -43.34 3.38 8.10
C THR A 297 -44.14 4.12 7.02
N ILE A 298 -44.71 5.29 7.36
CA ILE A 298 -45.30 6.20 6.35
C ILE A 298 -44.24 7.07 5.64
N VAL A 299 -42.97 6.92 6.00
CA VAL A 299 -41.82 7.50 5.30
C VAL A 299 -41.34 6.47 4.28
N PRO A 300 -41.25 6.82 2.98
CA PRO A 300 -40.87 5.88 1.93
C PRO A 300 -39.37 5.59 1.96
N GLY A 301 -39.00 4.35 1.64
CA GLY A 301 -37.61 3.95 1.36
C GLY A 301 -37.08 4.64 0.11
N VAL A 302 -35.77 4.82 0.07
CA VAL A 302 -35.04 5.48 -1.01
C VAL A 302 -34.12 4.47 -1.70
N TYR A 303 -34.09 4.55 -3.03
CA TYR A 303 -33.40 3.62 -3.90
C TYR A 303 -32.58 4.43 -4.92
N THR A 304 -31.33 4.03 -5.15
CA THR A 304 -30.47 4.65 -6.16
C THR A 304 -31.03 4.34 -7.55
N GLU A 305 -31.30 5.37 -8.37
CA GLU A 305 -31.95 5.21 -9.68
C GLU A 305 -30.96 4.67 -10.73
N VAL A 306 -31.08 3.39 -11.09
CA VAL A 306 -30.17 2.70 -12.03
C VAL A 306 -30.02 3.44 -13.37
N ALA A 307 -31.10 4.06 -13.85
CA ALA A 307 -31.09 4.80 -15.10
C ALA A 307 -30.18 6.04 -15.10
N ALA A 308 -29.85 6.61 -13.93
CA ALA A 308 -28.92 7.72 -13.77
C ALA A 308 -27.45 7.29 -13.84
N PHE A 309 -27.16 6.02 -13.52
CA PHE A 309 -25.81 5.46 -13.42
C PHE A 309 -25.39 4.61 -14.62
N ARG A 310 -26.20 4.56 -15.68
CA ARG A 310 -25.93 3.72 -16.86
C ARG A 310 -24.57 3.98 -17.51
N ASP A 311 -24.14 5.23 -17.59
CA ASP A 311 -22.83 5.58 -18.16
C ASP A 311 -21.71 5.04 -17.26
N TRP A 312 -21.76 5.23 -15.94
CA TRP A 312 -20.80 4.67 -14.98
C TRP A 312 -20.78 3.13 -15.02
N ILE A 313 -21.94 2.46 -15.06
CA ILE A 313 -22.02 0.99 -15.16
C ILE A 313 -21.35 0.50 -16.45
N ASP A 314 -21.66 1.10 -17.60
CA ASP A 314 -21.08 0.69 -18.88
C ASP A 314 -19.58 1.01 -18.97
N GLU A 315 -19.11 2.11 -18.36
CA GLU A 315 -17.70 2.43 -18.21
C GLU A 315 -16.99 1.40 -17.32
N THR A 316 -17.53 1.08 -16.14
CA THR A 316 -16.98 0.07 -15.21
C THR A 316 -17.01 -1.36 -15.77
N MET A 317 -17.93 -1.71 -16.67
CA MET A 317 -17.87 -2.97 -17.41
C MET A 317 -16.86 -2.95 -18.57
N SER A 318 -16.57 -1.77 -19.14
CA SER A 318 -15.61 -1.61 -20.23
C SER A 318 -14.15 -1.65 -19.76
N ILE A 319 -13.93 -1.46 -18.46
CA ILE A 319 -12.71 -1.75 -17.70
C ILE A 319 -12.43 -3.26 -17.86
N THR A 320 -11.79 -3.67 -18.96
CA THR A 320 -11.41 -5.07 -19.19
C THR A 320 -10.41 -5.47 -18.13
N PRO A 321 -10.73 -6.42 -17.22
CA PRO A 321 -9.76 -6.88 -16.26
C PRO A 321 -8.71 -7.69 -16.98
N PHE A 322 -7.57 -7.03 -17.22
CA PHE A 322 -6.33 -7.64 -16.80
C PHE A 322 -6.53 -7.94 -15.31
N VAL A 323 -6.68 -9.21 -14.95
CA VAL A 323 -6.61 -9.62 -13.55
C VAL A 323 -5.16 -9.39 -13.16
N ALA A 324 -4.92 -8.17 -12.67
CA ALA A 324 -3.73 -7.83 -11.97
C ALA A 324 -3.78 -8.64 -10.68
N ALA A 325 -2.82 -9.54 -10.50
CA ALA A 325 -2.29 -9.65 -9.16
C ALA A 325 -1.63 -8.31 -8.83
N GLU A 326 -1.76 -7.91 -7.56
CA GLU A 326 -1.07 -6.79 -6.88
C GLU A 326 0.09 -6.15 -7.67
N PRO A 327 0.14 -4.82 -7.80
CA PRO A 327 1.29 -4.16 -8.41
C PRO A 327 2.56 -4.50 -7.61
N VAL A 328 3.41 -5.36 -8.18
CA VAL A 328 4.52 -5.99 -7.44
C VAL A 328 5.71 -5.04 -7.23
N ALA A 329 5.73 -3.96 -8.00
CA ALA A 329 6.61 -2.80 -7.84
C ALA A 329 5.98 -1.61 -8.58
N ALA A 330 6.20 -0.40 -8.08
CA ALA A 330 5.82 0.83 -8.75
C ALA A 330 6.75 2.00 -8.39
N GLU A 331 7.04 2.85 -9.38
CA GLU A 331 8.04 3.93 -9.28
C GLU A 331 7.59 5.16 -10.07
N PHE A 332 7.79 6.35 -9.52
CA PHE A 332 7.56 7.60 -10.24
C PHE A 332 8.68 7.90 -11.23
N ASP A 333 8.32 8.44 -12.40
CA ASP A 333 9.31 9.08 -13.26
C ASP A 333 9.96 10.29 -12.53
N PRO A 334 11.22 10.66 -12.83
CA PRO A 334 11.94 11.75 -12.16
C PRO A 334 11.23 13.12 -12.13
N THR A 335 10.26 13.36 -13.01
CA THR A 335 9.46 14.60 -13.04
C THR A 335 8.14 14.51 -12.27
N GLY A 336 7.79 13.35 -11.71
CA GLY A 336 6.53 13.10 -11.00
C GLY A 336 5.29 13.17 -11.89
N SER A 337 5.44 13.03 -13.21
CA SER A 337 4.37 13.21 -14.19
C SER A 337 3.59 11.92 -14.46
N HIS A 338 4.23 10.76 -14.29
CA HIS A 338 3.69 9.43 -14.46
C HIS A 338 4.14 8.49 -13.32
N LEU A 339 3.27 7.55 -12.97
CA LEU A 339 3.62 6.34 -12.22
C LEU A 339 3.89 5.24 -13.25
N VAL A 340 4.99 4.50 -13.09
CA VAL A 340 5.25 3.24 -13.79
C VAL A 340 5.08 2.11 -12.79
N TYR A 341 4.39 1.05 -13.16
CA TYR A 341 4.10 -0.07 -12.26
C TYR A 341 4.13 -1.40 -13.00
N TRP A 342 4.50 -2.47 -12.29
CA TRP A 342 4.60 -3.83 -12.82
C TRP A 342 3.47 -4.69 -12.31
N VAL A 343 2.87 -5.44 -13.22
CA VAL A 343 1.69 -6.26 -12.95
C VAL A 343 1.98 -7.70 -13.36
N ASP A 344 1.71 -8.64 -12.46
CA ASP A 344 1.70 -10.07 -12.74
C ASP A 344 0.28 -10.51 -13.11
N ASN A 345 0.15 -11.41 -14.09
CA ASN A 345 -1.12 -12.08 -14.41
C ASN A 345 -1.25 -13.41 -13.66
N GLU A 346 -2.45 -14.02 -13.71
CA GLU A 346 -2.74 -15.35 -13.12
C GLU A 346 -1.78 -16.48 -13.55
N SER A 347 -1.06 -16.32 -14.65
CA SER A 347 -0.07 -17.28 -15.16
C SER A 347 1.37 -16.97 -14.74
N GLY A 348 1.58 -15.97 -13.87
CA GLY A 348 2.89 -15.51 -13.41
C GLY A 348 3.71 -14.79 -14.49
N GLU A 349 3.06 -14.17 -15.47
CA GLU A 349 3.71 -13.35 -16.48
C GLU A 349 3.65 -11.86 -16.10
N ARG A 350 4.79 -11.18 -16.13
CA ARG A 350 4.96 -9.79 -15.71
C ARG A 350 4.99 -8.82 -16.90
N ALA A 351 4.38 -7.64 -16.74
CA ALA A 351 4.52 -6.51 -17.68
C ALA A 351 4.58 -5.14 -16.98
N PRO A 352 5.39 -4.18 -17.46
CA PRO A 352 5.32 -2.78 -17.05
C PRO A 352 4.18 -2.03 -17.73
N TYR A 353 3.56 -1.12 -16.98
CA TYR A 353 2.54 -0.16 -17.40
C TYR A 353 2.90 1.24 -16.92
N SER A 354 2.37 2.28 -17.56
CA SER A 354 2.45 3.65 -17.07
C SER A 354 1.10 4.36 -17.07
N ILE A 355 0.83 5.16 -16.05
CA ILE A 355 -0.34 6.02 -15.91
C ILE A 355 0.10 7.47 -15.59
N PRO A 356 -0.47 8.51 -16.22
CA PRO A 356 -0.21 9.89 -15.83
C PRO A 356 -0.81 10.22 -14.46
N ILE A 357 -0.07 10.94 -13.60
CA ILE A 357 -0.54 11.33 -12.25
C ILE A 357 -1.76 12.27 -12.29
N GLY A 358 -1.94 13.00 -13.39
CA GLY A 358 -3.13 13.82 -13.63
C GLY A 358 -4.38 13.06 -14.09
N GLY A 359 -4.36 11.72 -14.02
CA GLY A 359 -5.42 10.83 -14.51
C GLY A 359 -5.30 10.49 -16.00
N GLY A 360 -5.74 9.29 -16.38
CA GLY A 360 -5.73 8.81 -17.76
C GLY A 360 -5.82 7.29 -17.85
N THR A 361 -5.89 6.75 -19.07
CA THR A 361 -5.84 5.30 -19.29
C THR A 361 -4.40 4.80 -19.18
N PRO A 362 -4.12 3.73 -18.40
CA PRO A 362 -2.81 3.08 -18.38
C PRO A 362 -2.35 2.62 -19.77
N VAL A 363 -1.05 2.74 -20.02
CA VAL A 363 -0.40 2.32 -21.27
C VAL A 363 0.56 1.18 -20.95
N ALA A 364 0.37 0.02 -21.59
CA ALA A 364 1.31 -1.10 -21.51
C ALA A 364 2.64 -0.72 -22.17
N LEU A 365 3.73 -0.80 -21.40
CA LEU A 365 5.09 -0.49 -21.84
C LEU A 365 5.88 -1.72 -22.30
N GLY A 366 5.43 -2.92 -21.91
CA GLY A 366 6.00 -4.20 -22.33
C GLY A 366 4.93 -5.27 -22.57
N THR A 367 5.28 -6.29 -23.36
CA THR A 367 4.50 -7.53 -23.45
C THR A 367 4.62 -8.35 -22.17
N PRO A 368 3.53 -8.94 -21.63
CA PRO A 368 3.61 -9.95 -20.59
C PRO A 368 4.56 -11.09 -20.98
N THR A 369 5.48 -11.41 -20.08
CA THR A 369 6.44 -12.51 -20.24
C THR A 369 6.62 -13.24 -18.92
N GLN A 370 6.78 -14.56 -18.96
CA GLN A 370 7.16 -15.33 -17.76
C GLN A 370 8.65 -15.11 -17.48
N ALA A 371 8.93 -14.01 -16.79
CA ALA A 371 10.25 -13.44 -16.58
C ALA A 371 10.27 -12.62 -15.29
N TYR A 372 11.41 -12.57 -14.63
CA TYR A 372 11.61 -11.68 -13.49
C TYR A 372 12.17 -10.33 -13.97
N GLN A 373 11.74 -9.26 -13.33
CA GLN A 373 12.29 -7.91 -13.51
C GLN A 373 13.62 -7.81 -12.77
N ASP A 374 14.63 -7.20 -13.39
CA ASP A 374 15.92 -6.95 -12.74
C ASP A 374 16.43 -5.55 -13.13
N GLY A 375 16.33 -4.62 -12.17
CA GLY A 375 16.64 -3.20 -12.33
C GLY A 375 15.59 -2.38 -13.08
N VAL A 376 15.56 -1.08 -12.75
CA VAL A 376 14.81 -0.02 -13.45
C VAL A 376 15.67 1.24 -13.45
N ALA A 377 15.62 2.02 -14.53
CA ALA A 377 16.12 3.38 -14.54
C ALA A 377 15.26 4.26 -15.43
N PHE A 378 15.31 5.57 -15.17
CA PHE A 378 14.65 6.59 -15.98
C PHE A 378 15.66 7.61 -16.45
N THR A 379 15.47 8.15 -17.65
CA THR A 379 16.19 9.37 -18.05
C THR A 379 15.80 10.53 -17.12
N SER A 380 16.73 11.43 -16.80
CA SER A 380 16.51 12.54 -15.87
C SER A 380 15.37 13.49 -16.27
N ASP A 381 14.96 13.48 -17.54
CA ASP A 381 13.82 14.23 -18.08
C ASP A 381 12.47 13.50 -18.00
N GLY A 382 12.44 12.29 -17.43
CA GLY A 382 11.23 11.46 -17.30
C GLY A 382 10.68 10.89 -18.60
N SER A 383 11.37 11.08 -19.74
CA SER A 383 10.82 10.73 -21.05
C SER A 383 10.90 9.24 -21.38
N THR A 384 11.91 8.54 -20.85
CA THR A 384 12.27 7.17 -21.24
C THR A 384 12.50 6.28 -20.02
N LEU A 385 11.84 5.14 -20.00
CA LEU A 385 12.07 4.02 -19.08
C LEU A 385 13.13 3.08 -19.68
N VAL A 386 14.08 2.67 -18.84
CA VAL A 386 15.02 1.56 -19.07
C VAL A 386 14.70 0.46 -18.08
N TYR A 387 14.60 -0.80 -18.52
CA TYR A 387 14.35 -1.91 -17.60
C TYR A 387 14.95 -3.23 -18.11
N GLY A 388 15.39 -4.07 -17.17
CA GLY A 388 15.93 -5.41 -17.42
C GLY A 388 14.88 -6.51 -17.19
N VAL A 389 14.96 -7.57 -17.98
CA VAL A 389 14.05 -8.72 -17.93
C VAL A 389 14.85 -10.01 -18.05
N VAL A 390 14.61 -10.97 -17.14
CA VAL A 390 15.33 -12.25 -17.05
C VAL A 390 14.37 -13.43 -17.28
N ASP A 391 14.69 -14.32 -18.21
CA ASP A 391 13.87 -15.52 -18.51
C ASP A 391 13.66 -16.41 -17.27
N ALA A 392 12.41 -16.57 -16.82
CA ALA A 392 12.11 -17.28 -15.56
C ALA A 392 12.16 -18.82 -15.69
N TYR A 393 12.16 -19.38 -16.90
CA TYR A 393 12.21 -20.83 -17.12
C TYR A 393 13.62 -21.38 -17.03
N THR A 394 14.59 -20.60 -17.49
CA THR A 394 16.00 -20.98 -17.57
C THR A 394 16.83 -20.32 -16.48
N GLY A 395 16.44 -19.12 -16.02
CA GLY A 395 17.27 -18.28 -15.16
C GLY A 395 18.49 -17.72 -15.88
N THR A 396 18.56 -17.85 -17.21
CA THR A 396 19.73 -17.51 -18.04
C THR A 396 19.33 -16.64 -19.21
N GLY A 397 19.98 -15.50 -19.40
CA GLY A 397 19.58 -14.52 -20.40
C GLY A 397 18.84 -13.35 -19.74
N MET A 398 19.49 -12.19 -19.71
CA MET A 398 18.84 -10.89 -19.52
C MET A 398 18.74 -10.16 -20.86
N ASP A 399 17.58 -9.59 -21.12
CA ASP A 399 17.38 -8.52 -22.11
C ASP A 399 17.23 -7.17 -21.39
N ILE A 400 17.78 -6.11 -21.97
CA ILE A 400 17.59 -4.72 -21.49
C ILE A 400 16.84 -3.92 -22.55
N PHE A 401 15.72 -3.33 -22.15
CA PHE A 401 14.81 -2.58 -23.02
C PHE A 401 14.83 -1.07 -22.70
N THR A 402 14.53 -0.25 -23.72
CA THR A 402 14.02 1.12 -23.53
C THR A 402 12.62 1.25 -24.08
N VAL A 403 11.81 2.11 -23.49
CA VAL A 403 10.49 2.48 -23.98
C VAL A 403 10.15 3.91 -23.50
N PRO A 404 9.51 4.76 -24.33
CA PRO A 404 9.04 6.06 -23.86
C PRO A 404 7.98 5.87 -22.76
N VAL A 405 8.05 6.62 -21.67
CA VAL A 405 7.15 6.44 -20.50
C VAL A 405 5.67 6.61 -20.90
N ALA A 406 5.36 7.52 -21.83
CA ALA A 406 4.02 7.72 -22.37
C ALA A 406 3.70 6.87 -23.64
N GLY A 407 4.56 5.91 -24.00
CA GLY A 407 4.55 5.20 -25.29
C GLY A 407 4.13 3.73 -25.16
N PRO A 408 3.29 3.19 -26.06
CA PRO A 408 2.91 1.78 -26.01
C PRO A 408 4.09 0.86 -26.33
N ASP A 409 4.07 -0.38 -25.82
CA ASP A 409 5.04 -1.46 -26.05
C ASP A 409 5.53 -1.59 -27.50
N SER A 410 4.69 -1.30 -28.50
CA SER A 410 5.11 -1.23 -29.92
C SER A 410 6.22 -0.21 -30.25
N SER A 411 6.58 0.65 -29.30
CA SER A 411 7.69 1.62 -29.36
C SER A 411 8.91 1.21 -28.53
N ARG A 412 8.85 0.07 -27.84
CA ARG A 412 9.96 -0.54 -27.11
C ARG A 412 11.09 -0.94 -28.06
N VAL A 413 12.32 -0.76 -27.60
CA VAL A 413 13.55 -1.14 -28.30
C VAL A 413 14.38 -2.00 -27.37
N THR A 414 14.79 -3.19 -27.81
CA THR A 414 15.81 -4.00 -27.12
C THR A 414 17.19 -3.41 -27.42
N LEU A 415 17.96 -3.08 -26.38
CA LEU A 415 19.34 -2.58 -26.51
C LEU A 415 20.38 -3.67 -26.28
N VAL A 416 20.08 -4.59 -25.37
CA VAL A 416 20.94 -5.72 -25.06
C VAL A 416 20.06 -6.97 -25.09
N GLU A 417 20.52 -7.99 -25.82
CA GLU A 417 19.83 -9.27 -26.01
C GLU A 417 20.70 -10.41 -25.48
N ASP A 418 20.09 -11.42 -24.88
CA ASP A 418 20.72 -12.70 -24.47
C ASP A 418 21.99 -12.52 -23.60
N LEU A 419 21.95 -11.68 -22.54
CA LEU A 419 23.11 -11.54 -21.64
C LEU A 419 23.44 -12.88 -20.94
N PRO A 420 24.69 -13.39 -21.08
CA PRO A 420 25.08 -14.67 -20.48
C PRO A 420 25.06 -14.63 -18.96
N TRP A 421 24.66 -15.76 -18.36
CA TRP A 421 24.40 -15.91 -16.93
C TRP A 421 25.66 -15.93 -16.06
N GLY A 422 25.57 -15.29 -14.89
CA GLY A 422 26.59 -15.22 -13.84
C GLY A 422 25.99 -15.30 -12.45
N ASP A 423 26.85 -15.36 -11.44
CA ASP A 423 26.44 -15.48 -10.04
C ASP A 423 25.65 -14.24 -9.60
N ASP A 424 24.44 -14.48 -9.09
CA ASP A 424 23.53 -13.58 -8.37
C ASP A 424 23.54 -12.06 -8.72
N ARG A 425 22.86 -11.74 -9.84
CA ARG A 425 22.43 -10.42 -10.38
C ARG A 425 23.25 -9.81 -11.53
N TYR A 426 22.53 -9.21 -12.47
CA TYR A 426 23.10 -8.52 -13.62
C TYR A 426 23.32 -7.05 -13.28
N ASP A 427 24.51 -6.71 -12.77
CA ASP A 427 24.84 -5.31 -12.48
C ASP A 427 24.81 -4.46 -13.77
N TRP A 428 23.80 -3.59 -13.89
CA TRP A 428 23.65 -2.61 -14.95
C TRP A 428 23.16 -1.26 -14.41
N MET A 429 23.55 -0.16 -15.05
CA MET A 429 23.07 1.19 -14.69
C MET A 429 22.91 2.08 -15.92
N LEU A 430 22.00 3.04 -15.86
CA LEU A 430 21.95 4.18 -16.78
C LEU A 430 23.03 5.20 -16.39
N SER A 431 23.80 5.69 -17.37
CA SER A 431 24.80 6.74 -17.17
C SER A 431 24.19 8.02 -16.58
N PRO A 432 24.89 8.77 -15.70
CA PRO A 432 24.40 10.04 -15.14
C PRO A 432 24.07 11.16 -16.15
N ASN A 433 24.36 10.96 -17.43
CA ASN A 433 24.10 11.89 -18.53
C ASN A 433 23.04 11.37 -19.54
N ASP A 434 22.26 10.35 -19.15
CA ASP A 434 21.16 9.75 -19.92
C ASP A 434 21.53 9.19 -21.32
N SER A 435 22.81 8.92 -21.60
CA SER A 435 23.26 8.59 -22.96
C SER A 435 23.71 7.15 -23.20
N GLU A 436 24.12 6.42 -22.16
CA GLU A 436 24.63 5.05 -22.27
C GLU A 436 24.16 4.16 -21.09
N ILE A 437 23.96 2.87 -21.34
CA ILE A 437 23.81 1.85 -20.26
C ILE A 437 25.16 1.16 -20.09
N PHE A 438 25.63 1.08 -18.85
CA PHE A 438 26.82 0.31 -18.45
C PHE A 438 26.38 -0.99 -17.80
N TYR A 439 27.09 -2.10 -18.06
CA TYR A 439 26.70 -3.42 -17.59
C TYR A 439 27.87 -4.42 -17.61
N ARG A 440 27.85 -5.38 -16.68
CA ARG A 440 28.88 -6.42 -16.53
C ARG A 440 28.48 -7.74 -17.21
N THR A 441 29.40 -8.42 -17.90
CA THR A 441 29.09 -9.66 -18.64
C THR A 441 30.30 -10.45 -19.17
N ASP A 442 30.22 -11.79 -19.12
CA ASP A 442 31.10 -12.74 -19.81
C ASP A 442 30.58 -13.10 -21.22
N PHE A 443 30.76 -12.20 -22.19
CA PHE A 443 30.38 -12.46 -23.59
C PHE A 443 31.26 -13.48 -24.32
N GLU A 444 32.45 -13.80 -23.83
CA GLU A 444 33.35 -14.76 -24.50
C GLU A 444 33.10 -16.20 -24.03
N GLY A 445 32.37 -16.38 -22.93
CA GLY A 445 32.06 -17.67 -22.30
C GLY A 445 33.30 -18.32 -21.70
N ASP A 446 34.27 -17.50 -21.26
CA ASP A 446 35.57 -17.92 -20.77
C ASP A 446 35.77 -17.69 -19.26
N MET A 447 34.68 -17.37 -18.55
CA MET A 447 34.62 -17.09 -17.11
C MET A 447 35.47 -15.88 -16.72
N GLN A 448 35.44 -14.81 -17.53
CA GLN A 448 35.94 -13.48 -17.19
C GLN A 448 34.86 -12.42 -17.39
N TRP A 449 34.48 -11.74 -16.31
CA TRP A 449 33.44 -10.72 -16.30
C TRP A 449 34.01 -9.37 -16.71
N HIS A 450 33.59 -8.88 -17.88
CA HIS A 450 34.04 -7.60 -18.42
C HIS A 450 32.97 -6.51 -18.26
N LEU A 451 33.41 -5.26 -18.05
CA LEU A 451 32.54 -4.09 -18.09
C LEU A 451 32.34 -3.63 -19.55
N TYR A 452 31.08 -3.45 -19.94
CA TYR A 452 30.66 -2.95 -21.24
C TYR A 452 29.74 -1.73 -21.10
N ARG A 453 29.58 -1.01 -22.20
CA ARG A 453 28.55 0.02 -22.38
C ARG A 453 27.82 -0.13 -23.71
N VAL A 454 26.58 0.36 -23.77
CA VAL A 454 25.76 0.48 -24.99
C VAL A 454 25.13 1.86 -25.08
N SER A 455 25.21 2.49 -26.25
CA SER A 455 24.61 3.80 -26.53
C SER A 455 23.09 3.73 -26.66
N LEU A 456 22.35 4.59 -25.95
CA LEU A 456 20.90 4.73 -26.12
C LEU A 456 20.50 5.25 -27.51
N ALA A 457 21.40 5.98 -28.19
CA ALA A 457 21.08 6.65 -29.44
C ALA A 457 21.12 5.73 -30.67
N ASP A 458 21.93 4.67 -30.65
CA ASP A 458 22.13 3.80 -31.82
C ASP A 458 22.43 2.31 -31.50
N GLY A 459 22.42 1.91 -30.22
CA GLY A 459 22.72 0.54 -29.79
C GLY A 459 24.19 0.12 -29.98
N THR A 460 25.11 1.06 -30.23
CA THR A 460 26.54 0.72 -30.36
C THR A 460 27.11 0.28 -29.02
N ARG A 461 27.54 -0.98 -28.94
CA ARG A 461 28.25 -1.55 -27.78
C ARG A 461 29.75 -1.30 -27.85
N SER A 462 30.40 -1.06 -26.70
CA SER A 462 31.87 -0.95 -26.56
C SER A 462 32.37 -1.50 -25.21
N PRO A 463 33.58 -2.10 -25.15
CA PRO A 463 34.19 -2.55 -23.89
C PRO A 463 34.75 -1.38 -23.07
N VAL A 464 34.82 -1.56 -21.74
CA VAL A 464 35.28 -0.53 -20.78
C VAL A 464 36.42 -1.02 -19.88
N SER A 465 36.39 -2.26 -19.37
CA SER A 465 37.45 -2.75 -18.43
C SER A 465 38.82 -3.04 -19.08
N GLY A 466 38.94 -2.89 -20.40
CA GLY A 466 40.20 -3.09 -21.12
C GLY A 466 40.63 -4.55 -21.19
N ALA A 467 41.94 -4.81 -21.08
CA ALA A 467 42.52 -6.15 -21.12
C ALA A 467 42.99 -6.56 -19.72
N MET A 468 42.49 -7.71 -19.25
CA MET A 468 42.77 -8.25 -17.91
C MET A 468 43.67 -9.50 -18.00
N ILE A 469 44.13 -10.01 -16.86
CA ILE A 469 44.73 -11.35 -16.79
C ILE A 469 43.67 -12.44 -17.01
N ALA A 470 44.11 -13.66 -17.32
CA ALA A 470 43.21 -14.81 -17.36
C ALA A 470 42.60 -15.07 -15.97
N TYR A 471 41.28 -15.28 -15.93
CA TYR A 471 40.45 -15.35 -14.72
C TYR A 471 40.33 -14.04 -13.91
N GLY A 472 40.69 -12.90 -14.49
CA GLY A 472 40.40 -11.60 -13.89
C GLY A 472 38.98 -11.15 -14.19
N ASP A 473 38.26 -10.69 -13.17
CA ASP A 473 36.86 -10.30 -13.18
C ASP A 473 36.68 -8.84 -12.75
N VAL A 474 35.66 -8.17 -13.29
CA VAL A 474 35.07 -6.95 -12.72
C VAL A 474 34.05 -7.38 -11.66
N THR A 475 34.13 -6.89 -10.43
CA THR A 475 33.21 -7.27 -9.34
C THR A 475 32.18 -6.21 -8.98
N GLY A 476 32.39 -4.95 -9.38
CA GLY A 476 31.43 -3.84 -9.25
C GLY A 476 31.89 -2.62 -10.05
N PHE A 477 31.00 -1.67 -10.36
CA PHE A 477 31.37 -0.46 -11.10
C PHE A 477 30.44 0.73 -10.85
N ASP A 478 30.98 1.93 -11.04
CA ASP A 478 30.30 3.22 -10.97
C ASP A 478 30.79 4.15 -12.09
N ILE A 479 29.96 5.12 -12.47
CA ILE A 479 30.29 6.12 -13.49
C ILE A 479 30.30 7.51 -12.85
N THR A 480 31.34 8.32 -13.12
CA THR A 480 31.42 9.69 -12.60
C THR A 480 30.27 10.56 -13.09
N ALA A 481 29.86 11.54 -12.28
CA ALA A 481 28.74 12.43 -12.59
C ALA A 481 28.88 13.22 -13.91
N ASP A 482 30.10 13.41 -14.41
CA ASP A 482 30.37 14.00 -15.73
C ASP A 482 30.35 12.98 -16.90
N GLY A 483 30.12 11.70 -16.61
CA GLY A 483 30.11 10.58 -17.56
C GLY A 483 31.49 10.22 -18.11
N ARG A 484 32.58 10.73 -17.53
CA ARG A 484 33.92 10.63 -18.11
C ARG A 484 34.71 9.40 -17.68
N TYR A 485 34.58 8.96 -16.43
CA TYR A 485 35.35 7.86 -15.89
C TYR A 485 34.44 6.75 -15.40
N ALA A 486 34.80 5.51 -15.71
CA ALA A 486 34.26 4.34 -15.05
C ALA A 486 35.23 3.94 -13.94
N VAL A 487 34.76 3.98 -12.70
CA VAL A 487 35.44 3.41 -11.53
C VAL A 487 34.93 1.98 -11.39
N TRP A 488 35.79 1.01 -11.12
CA TRP A 488 35.37 -0.38 -10.96
C TRP A 488 36.29 -1.18 -10.05
N SER A 489 35.71 -2.05 -9.23
CA SER A 489 36.42 -3.06 -8.46
C SER A 489 36.59 -4.34 -9.29
N GLY A 490 37.63 -5.11 -9.01
CA GLY A 490 37.92 -6.36 -9.69
C GLY A 490 39.38 -6.76 -9.51
N ASP A 491 39.80 -7.86 -10.13
CA ASP A 491 41.17 -8.40 -9.97
C ASP A 491 41.98 -8.44 -11.30
N PRO A 492 42.01 -7.34 -12.08
CA PRO A 492 42.52 -7.33 -13.46
C PRO A 492 44.03 -7.57 -13.58
N SER A 493 44.77 -7.44 -12.47
CA SER A 493 46.23 -7.58 -12.40
C SER A 493 46.71 -8.89 -11.76
N VAL A 494 45.98 -9.40 -10.77
CA VAL A 494 46.35 -10.55 -9.92
C VAL A 494 45.07 -11.26 -9.46
N ASN A 495 44.85 -12.50 -9.90
CA ASN A 495 43.64 -13.27 -9.64
C ASN A 495 43.43 -13.50 -8.13
N GLU A 496 42.18 -13.43 -7.65
CA GLU A 496 41.79 -13.45 -6.24
C GLU A 496 42.40 -12.28 -5.44
N GLN A 497 42.66 -11.13 -6.08
CA GLN A 497 43.13 -9.91 -5.40
C GLN A 497 42.38 -8.67 -5.90
N HIS A 498 41.44 -8.16 -5.10
CA HIS A 498 40.60 -7.03 -5.50
C HIS A 498 41.37 -5.70 -5.47
N GLU A 499 41.40 -5.04 -6.63
CA GLU A 499 41.95 -3.71 -6.87
C GLU A 499 40.81 -2.75 -7.25
N LEU A 500 40.97 -1.47 -6.94
CA LEU A 500 40.12 -0.40 -7.47
C LEU A 500 40.77 0.14 -8.74
N THR A 501 40.05 0.16 -9.86
CA THR A 501 40.55 0.52 -11.19
C THR A 501 39.70 1.63 -11.80
N VAL A 502 40.30 2.44 -12.69
CA VAL A 502 39.59 3.48 -13.44
C VAL A 502 39.89 3.36 -14.94
N THR A 503 38.85 3.53 -15.74
CA THR A 503 38.90 3.73 -17.19
C THR A 503 38.49 5.17 -17.54
N ASP A 504 39.30 5.93 -18.28
CA ASP A 504 38.82 7.13 -19.00
C ASP A 504 38.01 6.68 -20.22
N ILE A 505 36.71 6.97 -20.21
CA ILE A 505 35.72 6.50 -21.18
C ILE A 505 35.91 7.16 -22.55
N GLU A 506 36.55 8.33 -22.63
CA GLU A 506 36.86 9.04 -23.88
C GLU A 506 38.14 8.50 -24.53
N THR A 507 39.20 8.26 -23.75
CA THR A 507 40.49 7.83 -24.30
C THR A 507 40.67 6.31 -24.36
N GLY A 508 39.96 5.55 -23.52
CA GLY A 508 40.17 4.13 -23.29
C GLY A 508 41.41 3.81 -22.46
N ASP A 509 42.01 4.80 -21.79
CA ASP A 509 43.14 4.58 -20.87
C ASP A 509 42.64 3.95 -19.56
N VAL A 510 43.25 2.85 -19.14
CA VAL A 510 42.92 2.11 -17.91
C VAL A 510 44.10 2.18 -16.92
N TRP A 511 43.84 2.41 -15.64
CA TRP A 511 44.85 2.33 -14.57
C TRP A 511 44.26 1.88 -13.24
N ALA A 512 45.03 1.10 -12.47
CA ALA A 512 44.74 0.85 -11.07
C ALA A 512 44.78 2.17 -10.28
N LEU A 513 43.74 2.45 -9.51
CA LEU A 513 43.58 3.59 -8.63
C LEU A 513 44.07 3.25 -7.22
N ALA A 514 43.68 2.10 -6.67
CA ALA A 514 44.20 1.54 -5.42
C ALA A 514 44.47 0.03 -5.56
N SER A 515 45.62 -0.43 -5.06
CA SER A 515 46.04 -1.84 -5.05
C SER A 515 47.04 -2.08 -3.92
N PHE A 516 46.78 -3.08 -3.08
CA PHE A 516 47.53 -3.33 -1.84
C PHE A 516 48.22 -4.70 -1.89
N PRO A 517 49.55 -4.81 -2.09
CA PRO A 517 50.21 -6.09 -2.27
C PRO A 517 50.00 -7.10 -1.12
N GLY A 518 49.23 -8.16 -1.37
CA GLY A 518 48.84 -9.16 -0.36
C GLY A 518 47.63 -8.74 0.48
N GLY A 519 46.76 -7.92 -0.10
CA GLY A 519 45.52 -7.42 0.42
C GLY A 519 44.58 -6.95 -0.69
N ASP A 520 43.40 -6.54 -0.29
CA ASP A 520 42.23 -6.33 -1.13
C ASP A 520 41.60 -4.96 -0.83
N VAL A 521 40.94 -4.37 -1.84
CA VAL A 521 39.92 -3.34 -1.63
C VAL A 521 38.62 -4.07 -1.35
N ASP A 522 38.04 -3.81 -0.18
CA ASP A 522 36.89 -4.58 0.33
C ASP A 522 35.56 -4.00 -0.19
N GLU A 523 35.36 -2.69 -0.01
CA GLU A 523 34.19 -1.93 -0.44
C GLU A 523 34.61 -0.52 -0.88
N TYR A 524 33.86 0.11 -1.79
CA TYR A 524 34.10 1.49 -2.21
C TYR A 524 32.79 2.23 -2.53
N LEU A 525 32.81 3.56 -2.44
CA LEU A 525 31.75 4.46 -2.91
C LEU A 525 32.37 5.64 -3.66
N LEU A 526 31.75 5.99 -4.79
CA LEU A 526 32.08 7.19 -5.56
C LEU A 526 31.41 8.42 -4.93
N THR A 527 32.14 9.53 -4.82
CA THR A 527 31.55 10.80 -4.38
C THR A 527 30.47 11.29 -5.35
N PRO A 528 29.36 11.88 -4.88
CA PRO A 528 28.29 12.43 -5.74
C PRO A 528 28.76 13.42 -6.81
N ASP A 529 29.84 14.17 -6.57
CA ASP A 529 30.44 15.07 -7.57
C ASP A 529 31.34 14.35 -8.61
N GLY A 530 31.55 13.04 -8.45
CA GLY A 530 32.37 12.20 -9.31
C GLY A 530 33.88 12.44 -9.19
N THR A 531 34.38 13.20 -8.22
CA THR A 531 35.79 13.63 -8.19
C THR A 531 36.71 12.71 -7.38
N ARG A 532 36.18 11.95 -6.42
CA ARG A 532 36.93 11.08 -5.51
C ARG A 532 36.21 9.76 -5.23
N VAL A 533 36.98 8.73 -4.93
CA VAL A 533 36.48 7.47 -4.38
C VAL A 533 36.87 7.39 -2.91
N VAL A 534 35.98 6.89 -2.08
CA VAL A 534 36.25 6.45 -0.71
C VAL A 534 36.20 4.92 -0.71
N PHE A 535 37.06 4.26 0.06
CA PHE A 535 37.11 2.79 0.09
C PHE A 535 37.70 2.25 1.41
N THR A 536 37.39 0.99 1.71
CA THR A 536 38.00 0.17 2.77
C THR A 536 38.99 -0.83 2.17
N ALA A 537 39.96 -1.29 2.96
CA ALA A 537 40.96 -2.24 2.48
C ALA A 537 41.53 -3.14 3.59
N THR A 538 41.82 -4.38 3.24
CA THR A 538 42.32 -5.41 4.16
C THR A 538 43.67 -5.94 3.68
N ILE A 539 44.68 -5.98 4.54
CA ILE A 539 46.01 -6.53 4.19
C ILE A 539 46.33 -7.74 5.06
N GLY A 540 46.52 -8.91 4.44
CA GLY A 540 46.81 -10.16 5.13
C GLY A 540 45.73 -10.59 6.13
N GLY A 541 44.46 -10.25 5.86
CA GLY A 541 43.33 -10.48 6.76
C GLY A 541 43.27 -9.50 7.95
N VAL A 542 43.93 -8.35 7.84
CA VAL A 542 43.86 -7.26 8.83
C VAL A 542 43.33 -5.99 8.16
N ALA A 543 42.18 -5.54 8.66
CA ALA A 543 41.63 -4.20 8.53
C ALA A 543 42.69 -3.09 8.41
N GLN A 544 42.64 -2.29 7.34
CA GLN A 544 43.44 -1.07 7.21
C GLN A 544 42.62 0.21 7.42
N GLY A 545 41.29 0.14 7.51
CA GLY A 545 40.37 1.26 7.68
C GLY A 545 40.11 2.03 6.39
N MET A 546 39.46 3.20 6.52
CA MET A 546 38.94 3.95 5.38
C MET A 546 39.96 4.90 4.75
N PHE A 547 39.95 4.95 3.42
CA PHE A 547 40.78 5.80 2.57
C PHE A 547 39.93 6.62 1.61
N SER A 548 40.46 7.74 1.13
CA SER A 548 39.92 8.47 -0.01
C SER A 548 41.01 8.88 -0.98
N ILE A 549 40.71 8.74 -2.28
CA ILE A 549 41.62 9.05 -3.39
C ILE A 549 40.88 9.81 -4.50
N PRO A 550 41.45 10.83 -5.14
CA PRO A 550 40.85 11.45 -6.32
C PRO A 550 40.76 10.44 -7.47
N VAL A 551 39.67 10.43 -8.25
CA VAL A 551 39.48 9.48 -9.39
C VAL A 551 40.64 9.52 -10.40
N THR A 552 41.28 10.69 -10.54
CA THR A 552 42.44 10.90 -11.42
C THR A 552 43.80 10.52 -10.81
N GLY A 553 43.83 10.04 -9.56
CA GLY A 553 45.01 9.67 -8.79
C GLY A 553 45.67 8.35 -9.24
N ARG A 554 46.66 7.90 -8.48
CA ARG A 554 47.38 6.64 -8.65
C ARG A 554 47.65 5.97 -7.29
N PRO A 555 48.01 4.66 -7.25
CA PRO A 555 48.26 3.98 -5.98
C PRO A 555 49.45 4.62 -5.25
N GLY A 556 49.23 4.98 -3.99
CA GLY A 556 50.08 5.82 -3.16
C GLY A 556 49.64 7.29 -3.06
N ASP A 557 48.62 7.73 -3.80
CA ASP A 557 47.98 9.05 -3.65
C ASP A 557 46.79 9.03 -2.67
N GLU A 558 46.37 7.86 -2.19
CA GLU A 558 45.29 7.71 -1.22
C GLU A 558 45.59 8.39 0.13
N THR A 559 44.58 9.08 0.66
CA THR A 559 44.61 9.71 1.97
C THR A 559 43.76 8.90 2.93
N ARG A 560 44.35 8.43 4.03
CA ARG A 560 43.62 7.66 5.04
C ARG A 560 42.78 8.58 5.92
N ILE A 561 41.47 8.34 5.97
CA ILE A 561 40.50 9.22 6.63
C ILE A 561 40.11 8.69 8.02
N ALA A 562 39.93 7.37 8.20
CA ALA A 562 39.52 6.77 9.48
C ALA A 562 40.47 5.65 9.97
N GLU A 563 40.38 5.34 11.27
CA GLU A 563 41.07 4.21 11.93
C GLU A 563 40.08 3.07 12.21
N GLY A 564 40.42 1.83 11.81
CA GLY A 564 39.54 0.66 11.93
C GLY A 564 38.52 0.55 10.79
N GLU A 565 37.90 -0.62 10.62
CA GLU A 565 36.78 -0.77 9.69
C GLU A 565 35.47 -0.24 10.28
N PRO A 566 34.53 0.21 9.42
CA PRO A 566 33.14 0.40 9.81
C PRO A 566 32.46 -0.87 10.34
N LEU A 567 31.41 -0.70 11.14
CA LEU A 567 30.66 -1.79 11.78
C LEU A 567 29.61 -2.43 10.87
N SER A 568 29.88 -3.65 10.38
CA SER A 568 29.04 -4.38 9.42
C SER A 568 27.62 -4.80 9.90
N GLU A 569 27.20 -4.48 11.12
CA GLU A 569 25.97 -5.02 11.74
C GLU A 569 24.87 -3.95 12.03
N ILE A 570 25.04 -2.68 11.63
CA ILE A 570 24.22 -1.55 12.18
C ILE A 570 23.11 -0.97 11.27
N ALA A 571 22.99 -1.26 9.98
CA ALA A 571 22.09 -0.49 9.11
C ALA A 571 21.33 -1.25 8.02
N ARG A 572 20.11 -0.78 7.71
CA ARG A 572 19.30 -1.11 6.53
C ARG A 572 19.90 -0.54 5.23
N TYR A 573 20.72 0.52 5.33
CA TYR A 573 21.27 1.30 4.21
C TYR A 573 22.80 1.24 4.05
N GLY A 574 23.48 0.27 4.66
CA GLY A 574 24.93 0.07 4.49
C GLY A 574 25.80 0.68 5.60
N THR A 575 27.09 0.33 5.60
CA THR A 575 27.98 0.55 6.76
C THR A 575 28.46 1.99 6.91
N TRP A 576 28.36 2.78 5.83
CA TRP A 576 28.83 4.16 5.73
C TRP A 576 28.25 4.84 4.48
N ALA A 577 28.22 6.17 4.48
CA ALA A 577 27.66 7.00 3.40
C ALA A 577 28.51 8.27 3.16
N ILE A 578 28.37 8.87 1.98
CA ILE A 578 29.03 10.12 1.57
C ILE A 578 28.00 11.25 1.54
N THR A 579 28.34 12.44 2.06
CA THR A 579 27.47 13.62 1.98
C THR A 579 27.29 14.11 0.55
N ALA A 580 26.09 14.62 0.22
CA ALA A 580 25.75 15.09 -1.13
C ALA A 580 26.71 16.19 -1.66
N ASP A 581 27.24 17.03 -0.76
CA ASP A 581 28.25 18.04 -1.07
C ASP A 581 29.66 17.47 -1.34
N SER A 582 29.84 16.15 -1.24
CA SER A 582 31.08 15.40 -1.43
C SER A 582 32.22 15.81 -0.48
N GLN A 583 31.91 16.39 0.68
CA GLN A 583 32.90 16.85 1.66
C GLN A 583 33.18 15.86 2.80
N ARG A 584 32.19 15.08 3.24
CA ARG A 584 32.28 14.24 4.45
C ARG A 584 31.78 12.82 4.22
N VAL A 585 32.31 11.88 5.00
CA VAL A 585 31.82 10.51 5.13
C VAL A 585 31.19 10.36 6.51
N VAL A 586 30.02 9.73 6.58
CA VAL A 586 29.41 9.26 7.83
C VAL A 586 29.56 7.74 7.90
N TYR A 587 29.96 7.20 9.05
CA TYR A 587 30.22 5.77 9.22
C TYR A 587 29.99 5.29 10.66
N ALA A 588 29.60 4.03 10.84
CA ALA A 588 29.42 3.40 12.15
C ALA A 588 30.72 2.72 12.64
N ARG A 589 31.03 2.74 13.94
CA ARG A 589 32.22 2.09 14.54
C ARG A 589 31.96 1.59 15.96
N ASP A 590 32.43 0.38 16.28
CA ASP A 590 32.50 -0.17 17.65
C ASP A 590 33.71 0.45 18.34
N ASP A 591 33.47 1.09 19.47
CA ASP A 591 34.54 1.53 20.35
C ASP A 591 34.26 1.19 21.82
N SER A 592 35.18 1.56 22.70
CA SER A 592 35.09 1.22 24.13
C SER A 592 33.87 1.77 24.87
N ALA A 593 33.09 2.66 24.26
CA ALA A 593 31.82 3.19 24.76
C ALA A 593 30.58 2.51 24.15
N GLY A 594 30.71 1.78 23.03
CA GLY A 594 29.63 1.13 22.30
C GLY A 594 29.62 1.47 20.81
N ASP A 595 28.47 1.20 20.19
CA ASP A 595 28.19 1.43 18.79
C ASP A 595 27.95 2.93 18.52
N ASN A 596 28.80 3.58 17.72
CA ASN A 596 28.72 5.03 17.48
C ASN A 596 28.82 5.41 16.00
N LEU A 597 28.12 6.48 15.61
CA LEU A 597 28.23 7.11 14.29
C LEU A 597 29.23 8.26 14.34
N TYR A 598 30.06 8.34 13.30
CA TYR A 598 31.14 9.30 13.16
C TYR A 598 31.03 10.01 11.81
N SER A 599 31.37 11.29 11.77
CA SER A 599 31.55 12.03 10.52
C SER A 599 32.98 12.52 10.35
N VAL A 600 33.61 12.24 9.20
CA VAL A 600 35.01 12.62 8.91
C VAL A 600 35.14 13.32 7.55
N PRO A 601 35.99 14.35 7.40
CA PRO A 601 36.28 14.97 6.11
C PRO A 601 36.99 14.03 5.14
N ILE A 602 36.53 14.02 3.89
CA ILE A 602 37.06 13.16 2.83
C ILE A 602 38.49 13.56 2.45
N ASP A 603 38.91 14.81 2.66
CA ASP A 603 40.29 15.28 2.46
C ASP A 603 41.29 14.81 3.53
N GLY A 604 40.83 14.09 4.55
CA GLY A 604 41.68 13.56 5.61
C GLY A 604 42.07 14.59 6.66
N SER A 605 41.36 15.72 6.81
CA SER A 605 41.52 16.61 7.96
C SER A 605 40.96 15.97 9.26
N GLN A 606 41.64 14.93 9.76
CA GLN A 606 41.29 14.21 11.01
C GLN A 606 41.19 15.10 12.27
N ALA A 607 41.56 16.37 12.20
CA ALA A 607 41.29 17.34 13.26
C ALA A 607 39.78 17.65 13.42
N ASP A 608 38.97 17.30 12.41
CA ASP A 608 37.54 17.60 12.31
C ASP A 608 36.68 16.32 12.19
N GLU A 609 37.19 15.16 12.65
CA GLU A 609 36.37 13.96 12.93
C GLU A 609 35.41 14.29 14.10
N VAL A 610 34.11 14.03 13.90
CA VAL A 610 33.05 14.31 14.87
C VAL A 610 32.35 13.01 15.24
N GLU A 611 32.32 12.70 16.53
CA GLU A 611 31.47 11.67 17.11
C GLU A 611 30.04 12.23 17.20
N LEU A 612 29.14 11.72 16.36
CA LEU A 612 27.77 12.22 16.20
C LEU A 612 26.88 11.76 17.34
N THR A 613 27.11 10.56 17.87
CA THR A 613 26.25 9.84 18.82
C THR A 613 26.86 9.68 20.21
N MET A 614 27.80 10.56 20.60
CA MET A 614 28.55 10.44 21.85
C MET A 614 27.65 10.26 23.08
N GLY A 615 27.59 9.04 23.61
CA GLY A 615 26.83 8.68 24.80
C GLY A 615 25.35 8.34 24.56
N LEU A 616 24.93 8.17 23.31
CA LEU A 616 23.63 7.60 22.96
C LEU A 616 23.62 6.09 23.22
N GLY A 617 22.42 5.48 23.23
CA GLY A 617 22.24 4.07 23.56
C GLY A 617 22.48 3.14 22.38
N TRP A 618 21.52 2.25 22.13
CA TRP A 618 21.55 1.39 20.95
C TRP A 618 20.96 2.13 19.74
N ILE A 619 21.63 2.04 18.60
CA ILE A 619 21.18 2.61 17.32
C ILE A 619 20.48 1.49 16.55
N ALA A 620 19.21 1.69 16.22
CA ALA A 620 18.38 0.71 15.51
C ALA A 620 18.50 0.88 13.99
N ASP A 621 18.51 2.13 13.50
CA ASP A 621 18.69 2.47 12.10
C ASP A 621 19.14 3.94 11.93
N TRP A 622 19.65 4.30 10.75
CA TRP A 622 20.00 5.69 10.42
C TRP A 622 19.94 5.97 8.91
N GLU A 623 19.59 7.20 8.56
CA GLU A 623 19.52 7.69 7.18
C GLU A 623 20.25 9.04 7.05
N LEU A 624 20.95 9.26 5.93
CA LEU A 624 21.57 10.55 5.60
C LEU A 624 20.66 11.34 4.66
N THR A 625 20.38 12.59 5.02
CA THR A 625 19.65 13.53 4.14
C THR A 625 20.23 13.65 2.74
N SER A 626 19.35 13.87 1.76
CA SER A 626 19.75 14.10 0.37
C SER A 626 20.53 15.41 0.13
N ASP A 627 20.50 16.36 1.07
CA ASP A 627 21.38 17.54 1.06
C ASP A 627 22.71 17.30 1.82
N GLY A 628 22.83 16.18 2.53
CA GLY A 628 23.99 15.78 3.33
C GLY A 628 24.19 16.58 4.62
N ALA A 629 23.25 17.46 5.02
CA ALA A 629 23.44 18.36 6.16
C ALA A 629 23.11 17.70 7.52
N TYR A 630 22.18 16.74 7.52
CA TYR A 630 21.68 16.06 8.72
C TYR A 630 21.64 14.54 8.57
N LEU A 631 21.89 13.85 9.67
CA LEU A 631 21.53 12.44 9.87
C LEU A 631 20.17 12.37 10.55
N VAL A 632 19.34 11.40 10.16
CA VAL A 632 18.17 10.94 10.91
C VAL A 632 18.52 9.60 11.55
N VAL A 633 18.18 9.41 12.83
CA VAL A 633 18.61 8.26 13.63
C VAL A 633 17.46 7.75 14.48
N ASP A 634 17.18 6.45 14.40
CA ASP A 634 16.29 5.70 15.30
C ASP A 634 17.14 5.08 16.43
N SER A 635 16.84 5.41 17.69
CA SER A 635 17.65 5.00 18.84
C SER A 635 16.89 5.07 20.18
N ASP A 636 17.25 4.20 21.13
CA ASP A 636 16.96 4.39 22.57
C ASP A 636 17.97 5.39 23.14
N ILE A 637 17.53 6.62 23.42
CA ILE A 637 18.37 7.69 23.96
C ILE A 637 17.96 8.00 25.40
N ASP A 638 18.86 7.72 26.34
CA ASP A 638 18.66 7.94 27.79
C ASP A 638 17.41 7.25 28.40
N GLY A 639 16.77 6.31 27.68
CA GLY A 639 15.53 5.63 28.05
C GLY A 639 14.25 6.19 27.40
N ASP A 640 14.40 7.10 26.42
CA ASP A 640 13.33 7.58 25.54
C ASP A 640 13.59 7.03 24.11
N ASP A 641 12.79 6.05 23.68
CA ASP A 641 12.82 5.50 22.31
C ASP A 641 12.29 6.54 21.30
N GLY A 642 13.02 6.83 20.22
CA GLY A 642 12.52 7.78 19.21
C GLY A 642 13.43 8.09 18.03
N LEU A 643 12.95 9.04 17.22
CA LEU A 643 13.58 9.51 16.00
C LEU A 643 14.25 10.87 16.23
N PHE A 644 15.53 10.98 15.86
CA PHE A 644 16.36 12.13 16.16
C PHE A 644 17.06 12.66 14.90
N THR A 645 17.36 13.97 14.89
CA THR A 645 18.16 14.60 13.82
C THR A 645 19.46 15.14 14.36
N ILE A 646 20.59 14.85 13.68
CA ILE A 646 21.94 15.24 14.10
C ILE A 646 22.64 15.95 12.93
N PRO A 647 23.11 17.21 13.08
CA PRO A 647 23.88 17.87 12.02
C PRO A 647 25.20 17.13 11.76
N VAL A 648 25.56 16.87 10.51
CA VAL A 648 26.76 16.07 10.15
C VAL A 648 28.08 16.76 10.55
N GLU A 649 28.09 18.09 10.68
CA GLU A 649 29.22 18.86 11.24
C GLU A 649 29.13 19.12 12.76
N GLY A 650 28.02 18.71 13.41
CA GLY A 650 27.68 19.07 14.78
C GLY A 650 27.95 17.96 15.79
N PRO A 651 28.43 18.26 17.01
CA PRO A 651 28.49 17.24 18.07
C PRO A 651 27.09 16.88 18.56
N ALA A 652 26.91 15.68 19.10
CA ALA A 652 25.65 15.12 19.66
C ALA A 652 24.75 16.12 20.43
N SER A 653 25.34 17.09 21.14
CA SER A 653 24.62 18.17 21.82
C SER A 653 23.78 19.11 20.93
N ALA A 654 23.90 19.01 19.60
CA ALA A 654 23.09 19.73 18.60
C ALA A 654 21.91 18.90 18.07
N MET A 655 21.74 17.67 18.57
CA MET A 655 20.66 16.77 18.21
C MET A 655 19.29 17.36 18.55
N GLN A 656 18.30 17.09 17.71
CA GLN A 656 16.90 17.41 17.97
C GLN A 656 16.04 16.16 17.95
N ASP A 657 15.22 16.03 19.00
CA ASP A 657 14.15 15.06 19.10
C ASP A 657 13.01 15.45 18.15
N LEU A 658 12.66 14.57 17.21
CA LEU A 658 11.51 14.72 16.32
C LEU A 658 10.23 14.18 16.94
N ASN A 659 10.33 13.41 18.01
CA ASN A 659 9.25 12.61 18.57
C ASN A 659 8.28 13.49 19.37
N THR A 660 7.17 13.88 18.75
CA THR A 660 6.24 14.86 19.36
C THR A 660 5.41 14.30 20.53
N THR A 661 5.43 12.99 20.75
CA THR A 661 4.55 12.28 21.71
C THR A 661 5.28 11.40 22.73
N GLY A 662 6.57 11.06 22.52
CA GLY A 662 7.38 10.27 23.46
C GLY A 662 7.07 8.77 23.47
N TYR A 663 6.93 8.17 22.29
CA TYR A 663 6.71 6.73 22.09
C TYR A 663 7.46 6.23 20.84
N TRP A 664 7.79 4.93 20.84
CA TRP A 664 8.33 4.20 19.69
C TRP A 664 7.51 4.40 18.39
N HIS A 665 8.15 4.24 17.23
CA HIS A 665 7.54 4.32 15.90
C HIS A 665 7.68 3.00 15.13
N PHE A 666 6.95 2.85 14.02
CA PHE A 666 6.95 1.63 13.19
C PHE A 666 7.90 1.70 11.99
N ASP A 667 7.93 2.84 11.29
CA ASP A 667 8.77 3.09 10.12
C ASP A 667 8.93 4.62 9.95
N TYR A 668 9.99 5.04 9.26
CA TYR A 668 10.25 6.44 8.91
C TYR A 668 10.89 6.54 7.52
N LYS A 669 10.64 7.64 6.80
CA LYS A 669 11.33 7.95 5.54
C LYS A 669 11.64 9.44 5.44
N VAL A 670 12.90 9.79 5.15
CA VAL A 670 13.30 11.17 4.86
C VAL A 670 12.81 11.55 3.46
N SER A 671 12.40 12.82 3.30
CA SER A 671 12.02 13.33 1.99
C SER A 671 13.24 13.40 1.05
N PRO A 672 13.09 13.13 -0.26
CA PRO A 672 14.14 13.35 -1.27
C PRO A 672 14.66 14.79 -1.37
N ARG A 673 14.00 15.77 -0.72
CA ARG A 673 14.50 17.15 -0.55
C ARG A 673 15.36 17.36 0.69
N GLY A 674 15.42 16.40 1.61
CA GLY A 674 16.18 16.46 2.85
C GLY A 674 15.59 17.40 3.91
N ASP A 675 14.41 18.00 3.67
CA ASP A 675 13.83 19.03 4.52
C ASP A 675 12.72 18.52 5.46
N LEU A 676 12.09 17.40 5.13
CA LEU A 676 11.01 16.75 5.87
C LEU A 676 11.32 15.29 6.21
N VAL A 677 10.69 14.79 7.28
CA VAL A 677 10.67 13.38 7.69
C VAL A 677 9.22 12.95 7.92
N ALA A 678 8.81 11.84 7.32
CA ALA A 678 7.52 11.19 7.55
C ALA A 678 7.70 9.96 8.45
N PHE A 679 6.84 9.77 9.45
CA PHE A 679 6.87 8.62 10.35
C PHE A 679 5.50 8.37 11.01
N VAL A 680 5.31 7.16 11.53
CA VAL A 680 4.08 6.76 12.25
C VAL A 680 4.36 6.58 13.75
N PRO A 681 3.91 7.50 14.63
CA PRO A 681 4.11 7.38 16.07
C PRO A 681 3.19 6.29 16.66
N GLY A 682 3.75 5.36 17.43
CA GLY A 682 3.03 4.16 17.87
C GLY A 682 1.92 4.38 18.91
N ASN A 683 1.77 5.60 19.43
CA ASN A 683 0.68 5.97 20.34
C ASN A 683 -0.54 6.59 19.66
N THR A 684 -0.39 7.04 18.41
CA THR A 684 -1.44 7.65 17.58
C THR A 684 -1.85 6.71 16.45
N GLY A 685 -0.89 6.13 15.73
CA GLY A 685 -1.13 5.44 14.47
C GLY A 685 -1.20 6.35 13.25
N ASP A 686 -1.46 7.64 13.46
CA ASP A 686 -1.56 8.66 12.42
C ASP A 686 -0.21 8.89 11.71
N LEU A 687 -0.23 9.12 10.40
CA LEU A 687 0.98 9.49 9.64
C LEU A 687 1.34 10.95 9.90
N VAL A 688 2.53 11.20 10.45
CA VAL A 688 2.99 12.55 10.84
C VAL A 688 4.17 12.97 9.96
N VAL A 689 4.11 14.21 9.47
CA VAL A 689 5.24 14.85 8.78
C VAL A 689 5.80 15.98 9.63
N VAL A 690 7.13 15.99 9.82
CA VAL A 690 7.85 17.03 10.56
C VAL A 690 9.00 17.62 9.74
N PRO A 691 9.32 18.92 9.93
CA PRO A 691 10.58 19.49 9.45
C PRO A 691 11.78 18.85 10.14
N ILE A 692 12.83 18.58 9.38
CA ILE A 692 14.08 18.02 9.92
C ILE A 692 14.77 18.96 10.93
N SER A 693 14.44 20.25 10.88
CA SER A 693 14.90 21.25 11.84
C SER A 693 14.24 21.16 13.23
N GLY A 694 13.54 20.08 13.55
CA GLY A 694 12.77 19.90 14.77
C GLY A 694 11.40 20.58 14.75
N PRO A 695 10.51 20.25 15.71
CA PRO A 695 9.10 20.66 15.66
C PRO A 695 8.90 22.16 15.92
N ALA A 696 8.45 22.89 14.90
CA ALA A 696 8.03 24.30 15.03
C ALA A 696 6.73 24.46 15.86
N SER A 697 5.86 23.46 15.72
CA SER A 697 4.69 23.08 16.52
C SER A 697 4.34 21.65 16.10
N ALA A 698 3.46 20.95 16.82
CA ALA A 698 3.05 19.56 16.51
C ALA A 698 2.96 19.30 14.99
N GLY A 699 3.60 18.22 14.53
CA GLY A 699 3.69 17.86 13.12
C GLY A 699 2.31 17.80 12.46
N GLU A 700 2.27 18.09 11.17
CA GLU A 700 1.00 18.03 10.45
C GLU A 700 0.55 16.57 10.40
N ILE A 701 -0.66 16.30 10.87
CA ILE A 701 -1.29 14.98 10.76
C ILE A 701 -1.76 14.88 9.31
N VAL A 702 -1.14 13.98 8.57
CA VAL A 702 -1.35 13.83 7.11
C VAL A 702 -2.39 12.73 6.81
N ALA A 703 -2.58 11.79 7.74
CA ALA A 703 -3.58 10.71 7.68
C ALA A 703 -4.11 10.36 9.07
N ASP A 704 -5.43 10.16 9.22
CA ASP A 704 -6.11 9.66 10.44
C ASP A 704 -6.16 8.10 10.44
N ALA A 705 -5.10 7.46 9.95
CA ALA A 705 -5.03 6.02 9.74
C ALA A 705 -3.61 5.51 9.99
N TYR A 706 -3.48 4.25 10.42
CA TYR A 706 -2.26 3.45 10.29
C TYR A 706 -2.06 3.15 8.79
N PRO A 707 -1.12 3.80 8.08
CA PRO A 707 -0.73 3.28 6.78
C PRO A 707 0.06 1.99 7.02
N SER A 708 -0.16 0.99 6.17
CA SER A 708 0.73 -0.18 6.13
C SER A 708 2.12 0.22 5.64
N GLU A 709 2.17 1.07 4.61
CA GLU A 709 3.39 1.61 4.00
C GLU A 709 3.14 3.02 3.43
N PHE A 710 4.21 3.80 3.22
CA PHE A 710 4.19 5.14 2.64
C PHE A 710 5.49 5.44 1.87
N GLN A 711 5.45 6.36 0.90
CA GLN A 711 6.64 6.79 0.15
C GLN A 711 6.57 8.25 -0.30
N TRP A 712 7.73 8.89 -0.47
CA TRP A 712 7.82 10.22 -1.06
C TRP A 712 7.93 10.16 -2.59
N SER A 713 7.28 11.10 -3.26
CA SER A 713 7.64 11.49 -4.64
C SER A 713 9.12 11.90 -4.75
N LYS A 714 9.76 11.68 -5.90
CA LYS A 714 11.19 11.98 -6.12
C LYS A 714 11.59 13.45 -5.97
N ASP A 715 10.65 14.38 -6.13
CA ASP A 715 10.85 15.80 -5.85
C ASP A 715 10.53 16.20 -4.39
N GLY A 716 10.20 15.21 -3.54
CA GLY A 716 9.79 15.36 -2.16
C GLY A 716 8.54 16.22 -1.95
N SER A 717 7.79 16.60 -2.99
CA SER A 717 6.64 17.53 -2.89
C SER A 717 5.39 16.88 -2.32
N THR A 718 5.30 15.56 -2.45
CA THR A 718 4.10 14.76 -2.25
C THR A 718 4.45 13.47 -1.52
N LEU A 719 3.66 13.12 -0.50
CA LEU A 719 3.72 11.85 0.22
C LEU A 719 2.57 10.96 -0.25
N LEU A 720 2.89 9.78 -0.77
CA LEU A 720 1.93 8.74 -1.12
C LEU A 720 1.80 7.78 0.07
N PHE A 721 0.58 7.39 0.41
CA PHE A 721 0.30 6.41 1.45
C PHE A 721 -1.04 5.71 1.19
N ASP A 722 -1.16 4.49 1.69
CA ASP A 722 -2.37 3.69 1.56
C ASP A 722 -3.25 3.81 2.83
N GLU A 723 -4.54 4.06 2.64
CA GLU A 723 -5.58 3.90 3.67
C GLU A 723 -6.57 2.80 3.25
N TRP A 724 -7.40 2.35 4.19
CA TRP A 724 -8.40 1.30 4.00
C TRP A 724 -9.41 1.52 2.85
N ASN A 725 -9.51 2.75 2.33
CA ASN A 725 -10.41 3.14 1.24
C ASN A 725 -9.67 3.66 -0.01
N GLY A 726 -8.37 3.38 -0.15
CA GLY A 726 -7.57 3.65 -1.35
C GLY A 726 -6.22 4.31 -1.10
N THR A 727 -5.47 4.53 -2.17
CA THR A 727 -4.19 5.24 -2.14
C THR A 727 -4.39 6.75 -2.22
N TYR A 728 -3.68 7.49 -1.38
CA TYR A 728 -3.74 8.95 -1.33
C TYR A 728 -2.36 9.57 -1.52
N ALA A 729 -2.37 10.72 -2.18
CA ALA A 729 -1.26 11.66 -2.19
C ALA A 729 -1.63 12.86 -1.29
N VAL A 730 -0.72 13.29 -0.43
CA VAL A 730 -0.81 14.60 0.21
C VAL A 730 0.42 15.42 -0.18
N ASP A 731 0.18 16.62 -0.69
CA ASP A 731 1.26 17.59 -0.92
C ASP A 731 1.74 18.23 0.40
N VAL A 732 2.91 18.86 0.37
CA VAL A 732 3.48 19.57 1.54
C VAL A 732 2.72 20.83 1.97
N ASP A 733 1.64 21.21 1.27
CA ASP A 733 0.69 22.25 1.69
C ASP A 733 -0.55 21.65 2.38
N GLY A 734 -0.58 20.33 2.60
CA GLY A 734 -1.64 19.58 3.28
C GLY A 734 -2.83 19.21 2.39
N ASN A 735 -2.74 19.38 1.07
CA ASN A 735 -3.84 19.06 0.16
C ASN A 735 -3.85 17.55 -0.15
N ARG A 736 -4.82 16.85 0.42
CA ARG A 736 -5.08 15.44 0.12
C ARG A 736 -5.80 15.29 -1.23
N THR A 737 -5.20 14.49 -2.11
CA THR A 737 -5.72 14.09 -3.41
C THR A 737 -5.85 12.57 -3.41
N PRO A 738 -7.05 11.99 -3.62
CA PRO A 738 -7.17 10.57 -3.93
C PRO A 738 -6.39 10.31 -5.22
N ILE A 739 -5.42 9.40 -5.18
CA ILE A 739 -4.78 8.94 -6.41
C ILE A 739 -5.62 7.77 -6.88
N GLU A 740 -6.37 7.99 -7.97
CA GLU A 740 -6.87 6.91 -8.81
C GLU A 740 -5.68 6.24 -9.51
N ILE A 741 -4.83 5.57 -8.72
CA ILE A 741 -4.28 4.30 -9.16
C ILE A 741 -5.55 3.50 -9.47
N THR A 742 -5.65 3.00 -10.69
CA THR A 742 -6.56 1.90 -10.99
C THR A 742 -5.74 0.63 -10.83
N PRO A 743 -5.53 0.13 -9.60
CA PRO A 743 -5.22 -1.27 -9.48
C PRO A 743 -6.51 -1.98 -9.91
N TYR A 744 -6.36 -2.93 -10.82
CA TYR A 744 -7.40 -3.94 -10.98
C TYR A 744 -7.26 -4.89 -9.77
N MET A 745 -7.72 -4.43 -8.60
CA MET A 745 -7.47 -4.93 -7.23
C MET A 745 -6.13 -4.62 -6.57
N GLN A 746 -6.25 -4.09 -5.35
CA GLN A 746 -5.89 -4.77 -4.09
C GLN A 746 -7.22 -5.31 -3.48
N ILE A 747 -7.37 -6.37 -2.66
CA ILE A 747 -6.51 -7.47 -2.17
C ILE A 747 -5.23 -7.05 -1.42
N ASP A 748 -5.13 -7.42 -0.14
CA ASP A 748 -4.18 -6.90 0.86
C ASP A 748 -4.26 -5.37 1.07
N GLY A 749 -4.29 -4.92 2.33
CA GLY A 749 -4.18 -3.50 2.68
C GLY A 749 -2.73 -2.99 2.61
N SER A 750 -1.90 -3.57 1.75
CA SER A 750 -0.51 -3.17 1.53
C SER A 750 -0.13 -3.35 0.06
N VAL A 751 0.14 -2.25 -0.62
CA VAL A 751 1.16 -2.28 -1.66
C VAL A 751 2.47 -2.50 -0.92
N ARG A 752 3.18 -3.59 -1.23
CA ARG A 752 4.56 -3.73 -0.76
C ARG A 752 5.48 -2.91 -1.64
N TRP A 753 5.72 -1.68 -1.24
CA TRP A 753 6.75 -0.80 -1.77
C TRP A 753 8.12 -1.37 -1.36
N THR A 754 8.63 -2.32 -2.14
CA THR A 754 9.96 -2.87 -1.90
C THR A 754 11.01 -1.78 -1.98
N ASP A 755 11.79 -1.55 -0.91
CA ASP A 755 12.95 -0.65 -0.87
C ASP A 755 14.08 -1.04 -1.86
N SER A 756 13.87 -2.04 -2.72
CA SER A 756 14.89 -2.69 -3.55
C SER A 756 15.15 -2.02 -4.90
N VAL A 757 15.27 -0.68 -4.92
CA VAL A 757 16.00 0.06 -5.96
C VAL A 757 16.74 1.24 -5.31
N VAL A 758 17.90 0.94 -4.73
CA VAL A 758 18.95 1.91 -4.39
C VAL A 758 20.10 1.70 -5.38
#